data_AF-A0A317JHR3-F1
#
_entry.id   AF-A0A317JHR3-F1
#
_cell.length_a   1.000
_cell.length_b   1.000
_cell.length_c   1.000
_cell.angle_alpha   90.00
_cell.angle_beta   90.00
_cell.angle_gamma   90.00
#
_symmetry.space_group_name_H-M   'P 1'
#
loop_
_entity.id
_entity.type
_entity.pdbx_description
1 polymer ?
#
loop_
_entity_poly.entity_id
_entity_poly.type
_entity_poly.pdbx_seq_one_letter_code
_entity_poly.pdbx_strand_id
1 'polypeptide(L)'
;MFDKFTNRAKQVIKLAKKEAQRLNHNYLGTEHILLGLLKLGQGIAVNVLRNFNLDYDTVRAEVERLVGFGPEIQVYGDPALTGKVKKVFEYSNEEAANLNHNYVGTEHLLLALLRQRDGVAAQVLENLNVNLKDIYREILKELEIFNLQLPPSGISSSNNNYSSASKGPEKGIASEKMPALKAYGHDLTEACREGKLDPVIGRKEEVECLILILCRRRKNNPVLIGEAGVGKTAIVEGLAQAIVKGEVPDHLIKKRLISLDLTLMIAGTKYRGQFEERIKAVMDEIKKNGNILLFIDELHTIVGAGAAEGAIDASNILKPALSRGEIQCIGATTIDEYRKHIEKDAALERRFQKILVTPPSVEEAVAILMGLKAKYEEHHKCIYTDSSVKAAVYLSDRYITGRFLPDKAIDLIDEAGAKARIATMPQSQEITKYETEIEKVLVAKETALEKQEYEEAAKLRDNEQSLREQLKQISERWKNNKEEHQVIVDEEEVAEIVAKQTKIPLTRLTEGETTKVLKMEEILKKNIIGQDDAVSIVCRAIRRSRADIKDPNRPIGAFLFLGPTGVGKTLLAKQLAINMFGGEDALIQVDMSEYMEKFAASRMIGSPPGYVGHEEGGQLTEQVRQRPYCVVLFDEVEKAHPDVLNMLLQILEEGRLTDSFGRRIDFRNTIIIMTSNLGADLIRRSSEVGFAAGEGTPDYKSMEETIRRSVAKGFKPEFINRLDGVIIFKPLDRAHLFNVIELEVKKVLERLSRKQISFILDEKAKDFLVNKGFDPAMGARPLRRIIEQYLEDPLAEQLLLNPGKGGHWSISADEDKLLLTPQEECLTIADKQAPAEGG
;
A
#
# COMPACT_ATOMS: atom_id res chain seq x y z
N MET A 1 -5.02 34.84 5.76
CA MET A 1 -3.85 35.49 5.11
C MET A 1 -2.59 35.43 5.99
N PHE A 2 -2.66 35.62 7.32
CA PHE A 2 -1.47 35.69 8.19
C PHE A 2 -1.14 34.40 8.97
N ASP A 3 -1.79 33.26 8.69
CA ASP A 3 -1.65 32.05 9.50
C ASP A 3 -0.25 31.42 9.43
N LYS A 4 0.44 31.56 8.28
CA LYS A 4 1.82 31.09 8.08
C LYS A 4 2.90 32.03 8.62
N PHE A 5 2.55 33.21 9.15
CA PHE A 5 3.53 34.20 9.60
C PHE A 5 4.06 33.87 11.00
N THR A 6 5.38 33.92 11.16
CA THR A 6 6.04 33.78 12.47
C THR A 6 5.61 34.90 13.43
N ASN A 7 5.75 34.67 14.74
CA ASN A 7 5.47 35.70 15.76
C ASN A 7 6.27 36.98 15.54
N ARG A 8 7.52 36.86 15.06
CA ARG A 8 8.37 38.01 14.69
C ARG A 8 7.82 38.75 13.48
N ALA A 9 7.44 38.06 12.41
CA ALA A 9 6.83 38.69 11.23
C ALA A 9 5.49 39.38 11.56
N LYS A 10 4.66 38.78 12.42
CA LYS A 10 3.43 39.43 12.94
C LYS A 10 3.74 40.68 13.75
N GLN A 11 4.82 40.66 14.55
CA GLN A 11 5.28 41.83 15.29
C GLN A 11 5.77 42.95 14.38
N VAL A 12 6.48 42.63 13.28
CA VAL A 12 6.88 43.61 12.24
C VAL A 12 5.66 44.34 11.68
N ILE A 13 4.59 43.60 11.34
CA ILE A 13 3.35 44.21 10.80
C ILE A 13 2.70 45.13 11.85
N LYS A 14 2.68 44.72 13.12
CA LYS A 14 2.16 45.56 14.21
C LYS A 14 2.99 46.84 14.39
N LEU A 15 4.31 46.75 14.26
CA LEU A 15 5.21 47.91 14.31
C LEU A 15 5.02 48.81 13.10
N ALA A 16 4.86 48.23 11.90
CA ALA A 16 4.58 48.98 10.68
C ALA A 16 3.28 49.79 10.77
N LYS A 17 2.22 49.20 11.35
CA LYS A 17 0.96 49.94 11.63
C LYS A 17 1.18 51.12 12.58
N LYS A 18 2.00 50.95 13.63
CA LYS A 18 2.35 52.04 14.55
C LYS A 18 3.14 53.15 13.88
N GLU A 19 4.05 52.81 12.95
CA GLU A 19 4.81 53.80 12.18
C GLU A 19 3.90 54.58 11.22
N ALA A 20 2.94 53.91 10.56
CA ALA A 20 1.93 54.58 9.74
C ALA A 20 1.07 55.56 10.56
N GLN A 21 0.65 55.15 11.76
CA GLN A 21 -0.07 56.03 12.69
C GLN A 21 0.80 57.22 13.15
N ARG A 22 2.10 57.01 13.40
CA ARG A 22 3.01 58.11 13.78
C ARG A 22 3.15 59.15 12.68
N LEU A 23 3.20 58.70 11.42
CA LEU A 23 3.29 59.58 10.26
C LEU A 23 1.93 60.14 9.84
N ASN A 24 0.85 59.88 10.58
CA ASN A 24 -0.53 60.23 10.24
C ASN A 24 -0.98 59.70 8.86
N HIS A 25 -0.43 58.58 8.40
CA HIS A 25 -0.84 57.94 7.17
C HIS A 25 -2.06 57.04 7.42
N ASN A 26 -3.14 57.29 6.66
CA ASN A 26 -4.37 56.47 6.70
C ASN A 26 -4.22 55.11 5.98
N TYR A 27 -3.05 54.85 5.41
CA TYR A 27 -2.72 53.63 4.67
C TYR A 27 -1.42 52.99 5.18
N LEU A 28 -1.28 51.68 4.99
CA LEU A 28 -0.04 50.95 5.20
C LEU A 28 0.69 50.76 3.86
N GLY A 29 1.75 51.52 3.64
CA GLY A 29 2.69 51.37 2.53
C GLY A 29 3.90 50.47 2.85
N THR A 30 4.72 50.24 1.82
CA THR A 30 5.93 49.41 1.88
C THR A 30 7.00 49.99 2.80
N GLU A 31 7.09 51.32 2.86
CA GLU A 31 7.99 52.10 3.71
C GLU A 31 7.76 51.83 5.19
N HIS A 32 6.49 51.68 5.60
CA HIS A 32 6.16 51.36 6.99
C HIS A 32 6.59 49.94 7.36
N ILE A 33 6.54 48.99 6.41
CA ILE A 33 7.02 47.62 6.64
C ILE A 33 8.54 47.62 6.80
N LEU A 34 9.26 48.38 5.97
CA LEU A 34 10.71 48.56 6.11
C LEU A 34 11.08 49.16 7.48
N LEU A 35 10.37 50.21 7.92
CA LEU A 35 10.56 50.79 9.25
C LEU A 35 10.20 49.80 10.36
N GLY A 36 9.13 49.01 10.19
CA GLY A 36 8.71 47.97 11.11
C GLY A 36 9.74 46.85 11.28
N LEU A 37 10.44 46.48 10.19
CA LEU A 37 11.55 45.52 10.22
C LEU A 37 12.68 46.05 11.09
N LEU A 38 13.19 47.26 10.80
CA LEU A 38 14.28 47.88 11.55
C LEU A 38 13.91 48.14 13.02
N LYS A 39 12.66 48.51 13.30
CA LYS A 39 12.16 48.76 14.67
C LYS A 39 12.07 47.50 15.51
N LEU A 40 11.94 46.33 14.90
CA LEU A 40 11.97 45.05 15.62
C LEU A 40 13.33 44.84 16.31
N GLY A 41 14.42 45.39 15.75
CA GLY A 41 15.77 45.42 16.33
C GLY A 41 16.52 44.08 16.35
N GLN A 42 15.81 42.98 16.08
CA GLN A 42 16.30 41.60 16.04
C GLN A 42 15.71 40.87 14.82
N GLY A 43 16.46 39.94 14.23
CA GLY A 43 16.04 39.14 13.09
C GLY A 43 17.00 39.26 11.91
N ILE A 44 16.97 38.26 11.02
CA ILE A 44 17.91 38.14 9.89
C ILE A 44 17.83 39.38 9.00
N ALA A 45 16.61 39.86 8.70
CA ALA A 45 16.42 41.08 7.93
C ALA A 45 17.08 42.33 8.56
N VAL A 46 17.08 42.43 9.89
CA VAL A 46 17.68 43.57 10.60
C VAL A 46 19.21 43.48 10.57
N ASN A 47 19.75 42.29 10.76
CA ASN A 47 21.19 42.06 10.69
C ASN A 47 21.74 42.42 9.31
N VAL A 48 21.07 41.94 8.25
CA VAL A 48 21.47 42.24 6.88
C VAL A 48 21.42 43.75 6.63
N LEU A 49 20.32 44.43 6.99
CA LEU A 49 20.21 45.88 6.80
C LEU A 49 21.31 46.64 7.58
N ARG A 50 21.64 46.22 8.81
CA ARG A 50 22.75 46.80 9.59
C ARG A 50 24.13 46.56 8.96
N ASN A 51 24.36 45.43 8.30
CA ASN A 51 25.61 45.18 7.58
C ASN A 51 25.83 46.17 6.43
N PHE A 52 24.74 46.74 5.88
CA PHE A 52 24.78 47.83 4.91
C PHE A 52 24.73 49.23 5.56
N ASN A 53 24.99 49.34 6.86
CA ASN A 53 24.93 50.59 7.65
C ASN A 53 23.54 51.27 7.62
N LEU A 54 22.47 50.50 7.43
CA LEU A 54 21.09 51.00 7.49
C LEU A 54 20.54 50.85 8.90
N ASP A 55 20.62 51.96 9.65
CA ASP A 55 19.97 52.07 10.95
C ASP A 55 18.54 52.59 10.83
N TYR A 56 17.77 52.33 11.88
CA TYR A 56 16.37 52.76 11.93
C TYR A 56 16.23 54.29 11.78
N ASP A 57 17.12 55.08 12.38
CA ASP A 57 17.03 56.54 12.32
C ASP A 57 17.40 57.12 10.94
N THR A 58 18.33 56.48 10.22
CA THR A 58 18.71 56.93 8.86
C THR A 58 17.60 56.62 7.86
N VAL A 59 17.05 55.40 7.89
CA VAL A 59 15.94 55.00 7.02
C VAL A 59 14.67 55.78 7.36
N ARG A 60 14.43 56.07 8.65
CA ARG A 60 13.31 56.92 9.09
C ARG A 60 13.39 58.32 8.50
N ALA A 61 14.53 59.00 8.61
CA ALA A 61 14.69 60.36 8.09
C ALA A 61 14.44 60.41 6.58
N GLU A 62 14.87 59.37 5.86
CA GLU A 62 14.67 59.27 4.41
C GLU A 62 13.20 58.97 4.04
N VAL A 63 12.50 58.13 4.80
CA VAL A 63 11.06 57.89 4.62
C VAL A 63 10.26 59.17 4.89
N GLU A 64 10.59 59.91 5.96
CA GLU A 64 9.96 61.20 6.27
C GLU A 64 10.21 62.24 5.18
N ARG A 65 11.41 62.25 4.58
CA ARG A 65 11.76 63.13 3.47
C ARG A 65 10.98 62.80 2.19
N LEU A 66 10.74 61.52 1.90
CA LEU A 66 10.08 61.07 0.67
C LEU A 66 8.55 61.13 0.74
N VAL A 67 7.95 60.75 1.87
CA VAL A 67 6.50 60.58 2.00
C VAL A 67 5.85 61.73 2.78
N GLY A 68 6.61 62.39 3.67
CA GLY A 68 6.08 63.46 4.53
C GLY A 68 5.19 62.94 5.66
N PHE A 69 4.42 63.85 6.26
CA PHE A 69 3.39 63.55 7.25
C PHE A 69 2.00 63.68 6.59
N GLY A 70 1.08 62.79 6.96
CA GLY A 70 -0.32 62.86 6.57
C GLY A 70 -1.10 64.01 7.23
N PRO A 71 -2.39 64.18 6.88
CA PRO A 71 -3.21 65.31 7.36
C PRO A 71 -3.32 65.36 8.89
N GLU A 72 -3.45 66.57 9.46
CA GLU A 72 -3.49 66.81 10.92
C GLU A 72 -4.66 66.10 11.63
N ILE A 73 -5.69 65.71 10.90
CA ILE A 73 -6.85 65.01 11.43
C ILE A 73 -6.53 63.51 11.57
N GLN A 74 -6.29 63.07 12.80
CA GLN A 74 -6.10 61.65 13.11
C GLN A 74 -7.39 60.86 12.89
N VAL A 75 -7.41 60.02 11.86
CA VAL A 75 -8.46 59.02 11.65
C VAL A 75 -8.23 57.89 12.66
N TYR A 76 -9.14 57.76 13.64
CA TYR A 76 -9.13 56.65 14.58
C TYR A 76 -9.51 55.35 13.86
N GLY A 77 -8.55 54.43 13.72
CA GLY A 77 -8.76 53.14 13.06
C GLY A 77 -7.44 52.44 12.70
N ASP A 78 -7.54 51.19 12.25
CA ASP A 78 -6.41 50.45 11.69
C ASP A 78 -6.11 50.97 10.26
N PRO A 79 -4.86 51.32 9.91
CA PRO A 79 -4.55 51.85 8.59
C PRO A 79 -4.83 50.81 7.49
N ALA A 80 -5.43 51.26 6.39
CA ALA A 80 -5.85 50.37 5.30
C ALA A 80 -4.64 49.79 4.55
N LEU A 81 -4.67 48.49 4.25
CA LEU A 81 -3.60 47.83 3.50
C LEU A 81 -3.62 48.26 2.03
N THR A 82 -2.54 48.87 1.54
CA THR A 82 -2.39 49.21 0.12
C THR A 82 -2.24 47.95 -0.74
N GLY A 83 -2.64 48.02 -2.02
CA GLY A 83 -2.46 46.92 -2.97
C GLY A 83 -1.01 46.47 -3.12
N LYS A 84 -0.04 47.39 -2.98
CA LYS A 84 1.40 47.09 -2.97
C LYS A 84 1.80 46.24 -1.76
N VAL A 85 1.27 46.53 -0.58
CA VAL A 85 1.52 45.73 0.62
C VAL A 85 0.88 44.35 0.55
N LYS A 86 -0.32 44.23 -0.03
CA LYS A 86 -0.93 42.91 -0.27
C LYS A 86 -0.03 42.03 -1.14
N LYS A 87 0.54 42.59 -2.22
CA LYS A 87 1.53 41.90 -3.06
C LYS A 87 2.80 41.53 -2.30
N VAL A 88 3.30 42.38 -1.41
CA VAL A 88 4.46 42.05 -0.55
C VAL A 88 4.16 40.85 0.34
N PHE A 89 2.94 40.72 0.89
CA PHE A 89 2.58 39.53 1.67
C PHE A 89 2.43 38.27 0.81
N GLU A 90 1.90 38.39 -0.40
CA GLU A 90 1.84 37.29 -1.37
C GLU A 90 3.26 36.83 -1.76
N TYR A 91 4.14 37.75 -2.15
CA TYR A 91 5.54 37.44 -2.45
C TYR A 91 6.28 36.87 -1.24
N SER A 92 6.01 37.32 -0.02
CA SER A 92 6.67 36.75 1.16
C SER A 92 6.29 35.27 1.40
N ASN A 93 5.08 34.85 0.99
CA ASN A 93 4.70 33.44 1.01
C ASN A 93 5.38 32.66 -0.13
N GLU A 94 5.51 33.25 -1.32
CA GLU A 94 6.24 32.63 -2.43
C GLU A 94 7.73 32.45 -2.11
N GLU A 95 8.39 33.45 -1.54
CA GLU A 95 9.80 33.36 -1.15
C GLU A 95 10.01 32.32 -0.05
N ALA A 96 9.08 32.21 0.91
CA ALA A 96 9.12 31.14 1.90
C ALA A 96 8.97 29.75 1.25
N ALA A 97 8.06 29.60 0.29
CA ALA A 97 7.89 28.36 -0.46
C ALA A 97 9.13 28.01 -1.32
N ASN A 98 9.73 28.99 -2.00
CA ASN A 98 10.95 28.81 -2.80
C ASN A 98 12.15 28.35 -1.94
N LEU A 99 12.21 28.81 -0.69
CA LEU A 99 13.23 28.39 0.28
C LEU A 99 12.83 27.13 1.08
N ASN A 100 11.72 26.47 0.72
CA ASN A 100 11.16 25.30 1.40
C ASN A 100 10.83 25.53 2.90
N HIS A 101 10.52 26.77 3.28
CA HIS A 101 10.08 27.13 4.62
C HIS A 101 8.55 27.09 4.72
N ASN A 102 8.03 26.32 5.68
CA ASN A 102 6.59 26.24 5.97
C ASN A 102 6.04 27.47 6.73
N TYR A 103 6.89 28.47 6.99
CA TYR A 103 6.57 29.70 7.72
C TYR A 103 7.16 30.94 7.03
N VAL A 104 6.54 32.10 7.27
CA VAL A 104 7.04 33.40 6.81
C VAL A 104 7.75 34.14 7.95
N GLY A 105 9.08 34.19 7.85
CA GLY A 105 9.98 34.95 8.72
C GLY A 105 10.27 36.39 8.26
N THR A 106 11.18 37.06 8.97
CA THR A 106 11.56 38.46 8.71
C THR A 106 12.33 38.64 7.39
N GLU A 107 13.15 37.65 7.04
CA GLU A 107 13.93 37.52 5.83
C GLU A 107 13.05 37.48 4.58
N HIS A 108 11.96 36.71 4.62
CA HIS A 108 11.01 36.59 3.52
C HIS A 108 10.25 37.89 3.29
N LEU A 109 9.93 38.62 4.36
CA LEU A 109 9.34 39.96 4.27
C LEU A 109 10.31 40.95 3.61
N LEU A 110 11.59 40.89 3.94
CA LEU A 110 12.60 41.76 3.32
C LEU A 110 12.81 41.38 1.84
N LEU A 111 12.91 40.10 1.50
CA LEU A 111 13.01 39.63 0.12
C LEU A 111 11.81 40.06 -0.72
N ALA A 112 10.61 39.96 -0.16
CA ALA A 112 9.37 40.42 -0.81
C ALA A 112 9.34 41.94 -1.05
N LEU A 113 9.88 42.74 -0.11
CA LEU A 113 10.05 44.18 -0.30
C LEU A 113 11.03 44.51 -1.44
N LEU A 114 12.15 43.78 -1.55
CA LEU A 114 13.13 43.96 -2.62
C LEU A 114 12.58 43.56 -4.00
N ARG A 115 11.69 42.57 -4.04
CA ARG A 115 11.01 42.13 -5.27
C ARG A 115 10.02 43.17 -5.79
N GLN A 116 9.40 43.94 -4.89
CA GLN A 116 8.47 45.01 -5.23
C GLN A 116 9.22 46.33 -5.56
N ARG A 117 9.83 46.39 -6.76
CA ARG A 117 10.64 47.53 -7.21
C ARG A 117 9.88 48.86 -7.29
N ASP A 118 8.58 48.81 -7.59
CA ASP A 118 7.73 50.01 -7.66
C ASP A 118 7.26 50.51 -6.26
N GLY A 119 7.84 49.97 -5.18
CA GLY A 119 7.54 50.33 -3.80
C GLY A 119 8.37 51.51 -3.29
N VAL A 120 7.81 52.30 -2.38
CA VAL A 120 8.55 53.39 -1.70
C VAL A 120 9.72 52.85 -0.90
N ALA A 121 9.61 51.64 -0.33
CA ALA A 121 10.73 51.00 0.36
C ALA A 121 11.95 50.75 -0.55
N ALA A 122 11.73 50.39 -1.81
CA ALA A 122 12.82 50.19 -2.77
C ALA A 122 13.50 51.54 -3.09
N GLN A 123 12.71 52.59 -3.31
CA GLN A 123 13.22 53.96 -3.54
C GLN A 123 14.01 54.50 -2.35
N VAL A 124 13.56 54.23 -1.12
CA VAL A 124 14.29 54.62 0.11
C VAL A 124 15.66 53.94 0.15
N LEU A 125 15.73 52.64 -0.17
CA LEU A 125 17.00 51.90 -0.18
C LEU A 125 17.93 52.37 -1.31
N GLU A 126 17.39 52.70 -2.48
CA GLU A 126 18.15 53.27 -3.61
C GLU A 126 18.72 54.65 -3.29
N ASN A 127 17.94 55.54 -2.65
CA ASN A 127 18.41 56.87 -2.24
C ASN A 127 19.52 56.82 -1.18
N LEU A 128 19.54 55.76 -0.37
CA LEU A 128 20.61 55.49 0.61
C LEU A 128 21.84 54.82 -0.03
N ASN A 129 21.93 54.81 -1.37
CA ASN A 129 23.01 54.21 -2.16
C ASN A 129 23.20 52.70 -1.92
N VAL A 130 22.15 51.98 -1.51
CA VAL A 130 22.22 50.53 -1.31
C VAL A 130 21.65 49.80 -2.51
N ASN A 131 22.46 48.96 -3.14
CA ASN A 131 22.04 48.16 -4.27
C ASN A 131 21.18 46.99 -3.79
N LEU A 132 19.93 46.93 -4.27
CA LEU A 132 18.95 45.89 -3.89
C LEU A 132 19.47 44.47 -4.19
N LYS A 133 20.31 44.29 -5.22
CA LYS A 133 20.91 42.98 -5.56
C LYS A 133 21.94 42.54 -4.52
N ASP A 134 22.58 43.47 -3.85
CA ASP A 134 23.63 43.17 -2.86
C ASP A 134 22.98 42.76 -1.54
N ILE A 135 21.90 43.45 -1.14
CA ILE A 135 21.06 43.02 -0.02
C ILE A 135 20.51 41.61 -0.26
N TYR A 136 20.00 41.32 -1.47
CA TYR A 136 19.48 40.00 -1.81
C TYR A 136 20.54 38.89 -1.63
N ARG A 137 21.78 39.13 -2.09
CA ARG A 137 22.89 38.17 -1.92
C ARG A 137 23.27 37.97 -0.47
N GLU A 138 23.29 39.04 0.33
CA GLU A 138 23.65 38.95 1.75
C GLU A 138 22.57 38.24 2.57
N ILE A 139 21.28 38.42 2.25
CA ILE A 139 20.18 37.64 2.85
C ILE A 139 20.38 36.14 2.59
N LEU A 140 20.67 35.76 1.34
CA LEU A 140 20.90 34.34 1.01
C LEU A 140 22.11 33.78 1.75
N LYS A 141 23.20 34.54 1.83
CA LYS A 141 24.41 34.15 2.57
C LYS A 141 24.15 34.01 4.07
N GLU A 142 23.42 34.93 4.67
CA GLU A 142 23.07 34.86 6.10
C GLU A 142 22.09 33.72 6.38
N LEU A 143 21.19 33.43 5.43
CA LEU A 143 20.33 32.24 5.48
C LEU A 143 21.10 30.94 5.30
N GLU A 144 22.11 30.87 4.43
CA GLU A 144 22.99 29.71 4.30
C GLU A 144 23.76 29.47 5.60
N ILE A 145 24.29 30.53 6.23
CA ILE A 145 24.98 30.45 7.53
C ILE A 145 24.01 30.00 8.64
N PHE A 146 22.77 30.48 8.62
CA PHE A 146 21.73 30.10 9.58
C PHE A 146 21.24 28.66 9.35
N ASN A 147 21.12 28.22 8.10
CA ASN A 147 20.80 26.85 7.70
C ASN A 147 21.98 25.88 7.88
N LEU A 148 23.21 26.37 7.97
CA LEU A 148 24.37 25.60 8.45
C LEU A 148 24.32 25.35 9.98
N GLN A 149 23.49 26.09 10.71
CA GLN A 149 23.31 25.97 12.17
C GLN A 149 21.99 25.27 12.58
N LEU A 150 21.10 24.95 11.64
CA LEU A 150 19.88 24.16 11.87
C LEU A 150 19.77 23.03 10.84
N PRO A 151 19.49 21.79 11.24
CA PRO A 151 19.13 20.74 10.29
C PRO A 151 17.78 21.08 9.62
N PRO A 152 17.53 20.60 8.38
CA PRO A 152 16.26 20.84 7.71
C PRO A 152 15.15 20.08 8.44
N SER A 153 14.37 20.77 9.27
CA SER A 153 13.18 20.22 9.91
C SER A 153 11.95 20.81 9.26
N GLY A 154 11.33 20.02 8.39
CA GLY A 154 9.90 20.14 8.14
C GLY A 154 9.13 19.83 9.42
N ILE A 155 8.08 20.63 9.65
CA ILE A 155 6.97 20.41 10.58
C ILE A 155 7.32 20.65 12.06
N SER A 156 7.06 21.89 12.51
CA SER A 156 6.83 22.19 13.92
C SER A 156 5.37 22.58 14.11
N SER A 157 4.65 21.77 14.89
CA SER A 157 3.48 22.23 15.63
C SER A 157 3.96 23.00 16.85
N SER A 158 3.54 24.25 16.91
CA SER A 158 3.60 25.14 18.07
C SER A 158 2.63 24.68 19.17
N ASN A 159 3.06 24.67 20.43
CA ASN A 159 2.70 25.76 21.35
C ASN A 159 3.38 25.69 22.71
N ASN A 160 3.84 26.87 23.12
CA ASN A 160 4.30 27.26 24.45
C ASN A 160 3.19 27.15 25.51
N ASN A 161 3.57 26.99 26.78
CA ASN A 161 3.44 28.09 27.75
C ASN A 161 4.22 27.88 29.07
N TYR A 162 5.11 28.84 29.31
CA TYR A 162 5.50 29.50 30.57
C TYR A 162 5.45 28.77 31.92
N SER A 163 6.61 28.69 32.57
CA SER A 163 6.77 29.33 33.89
C SER A 163 8.22 29.77 34.12
N SER A 164 8.33 30.80 34.95
CA SER A 164 9.38 31.81 35.04
C SER A 164 10.41 31.55 36.15
N ALA A 165 11.66 31.94 35.84
CA ALA A 165 12.66 32.55 36.72
C ALA A 165 12.87 32.03 38.16
N SER A 166 14.05 31.48 38.44
CA SER A 166 14.89 31.90 39.58
C SER A 166 16.35 31.49 39.38
N LYS A 167 17.26 32.34 39.86
CA LYS A 167 18.72 32.24 39.78
C LYS A 167 19.26 31.17 40.73
N GLY A 168 20.25 30.41 40.27
CA GLY A 168 21.20 29.66 41.10
C GLY A 168 22.28 29.01 40.21
N PRO A 169 23.59 29.18 40.51
CA PRO A 169 24.65 28.58 39.71
C PRO A 169 24.93 27.17 40.22
N GLU A 170 24.36 26.15 39.57
CA GLU A 170 24.80 24.77 39.78
C GLU A 170 25.61 24.26 38.58
N LYS A 171 26.75 23.67 38.93
CA LYS A 171 27.79 23.11 38.07
C LYS A 171 27.20 22.02 37.17
N GLY A 172 26.91 22.36 35.92
CA GLY A 172 26.61 21.40 34.85
C GLY A 172 27.88 21.06 34.05
N ILE A 173 28.15 19.76 33.93
CA ILE A 173 29.21 19.14 33.11
C ILE A 173 29.19 19.76 31.70
N ALA A 174 30.37 20.19 31.23
CA ALA A 174 30.57 20.76 29.91
C ALA A 174 29.95 19.88 28.82
N SER A 175 28.95 20.39 28.11
CA SER A 175 28.42 19.74 26.91
C SER A 175 29.45 19.86 25.80
N GLU A 176 30.29 18.83 25.63
CA GLU A 176 31.17 18.70 24.48
C GLU A 176 30.30 18.73 23.21
N LYS A 177 30.48 19.75 22.38
CA LYS A 177 29.78 19.90 21.11
C LYS A 177 30.28 18.80 20.18
N MET A 178 29.43 17.81 19.90
CA MET A 178 29.64 16.79 18.86
C MET A 178 28.85 17.17 17.60
N PRO A 179 29.39 18.01 16.71
CA PRO A 179 28.65 18.49 15.54
C PRO A 179 28.38 17.40 14.50
N ALA A 180 29.31 16.49 14.21
CA ALA A 180 29.10 15.47 13.17
C ALA A 180 28.09 14.40 13.62
N LEU A 181 28.22 13.90 14.86
CA LEU A 181 27.28 12.92 15.40
C LEU A 181 25.86 13.48 15.60
N LYS A 182 25.70 14.79 15.86
CA LYS A 182 24.38 15.43 15.91
C LYS A 182 23.77 15.64 14.53
N ALA A 183 24.60 15.83 13.50
CA ALA A 183 24.12 16.05 12.14
C ALA A 183 23.70 14.75 11.45
N TYR A 184 24.41 13.64 11.71
CA TYR A 184 24.23 12.37 11.02
C TYR A 184 23.75 11.22 11.92
N GLY A 185 23.54 11.48 13.21
CA GLY A 185 23.18 10.46 14.18
C GLY A 185 22.01 10.86 15.07
N HIS A 186 21.27 9.85 15.53
CA HIS A 186 20.17 9.97 16.47
C HIS A 186 20.56 9.33 17.81
N ASP A 187 20.50 10.11 18.89
CA ASP A 187 20.79 9.60 20.24
C ASP A 187 19.56 8.88 20.81
N LEU A 188 19.63 7.55 20.86
CA LEU A 188 18.56 6.69 21.38
C LEU A 188 18.46 6.80 22.91
N THR A 189 19.58 7.04 23.60
CA THR A 189 19.61 7.26 25.05
C THR A 189 18.87 8.53 25.46
N GLU A 190 19.02 9.60 24.67
CA GLU A 190 18.30 10.87 24.88
C GLU A 190 16.81 10.71 24.56
N ALA A 191 16.46 10.10 23.42
CA ALA A 191 15.08 9.80 23.07
C ALA A 191 14.36 8.94 24.12
N CYS A 192 15.07 8.00 24.75
CA CYS A 192 14.54 7.20 25.85
C CYS A 192 14.22 8.05 27.09
N ARG A 193 15.08 9.01 27.45
CA ARG A 193 14.83 9.91 28.59
C ARG A 193 13.64 10.84 28.36
N GLU A 194 13.40 11.20 27.09
CA GLU A 194 12.23 11.98 26.68
C GLU A 194 10.95 11.15 26.58
N GLY A 195 11.01 9.82 26.77
CA GLY A 195 9.85 8.92 26.70
C GLY A 195 9.35 8.65 25.28
N LYS A 196 10.15 8.95 24.25
CA LYS A 196 9.75 8.78 22.84
C LYS A 196 9.83 7.34 22.33
N LEU A 197 10.70 6.51 22.93
CA LEU A 197 10.89 5.12 22.49
C LEU A 197 9.71 4.21 22.86
N ASP A 198 9.52 3.15 22.08
CA ASP A 198 8.51 2.13 22.32
C ASP A 198 8.94 1.14 23.42
N PRO A 199 8.00 0.63 24.22
CA PRO A 199 8.32 -0.38 25.22
C PRO A 199 8.79 -1.67 24.54
N VAL A 200 9.91 -2.23 25.01
CA VAL A 200 10.45 -3.49 24.48
C VAL A 200 9.91 -4.68 25.26
N ILE A 201 9.22 -5.58 24.58
CA ILE A 201 8.50 -6.71 25.18
C ILE A 201 9.02 -8.02 24.59
N GLY A 202 9.25 -9.02 25.44
CA GLY A 202 9.59 -10.38 25.01
C GLY A 202 11.02 -10.61 24.50
N ARG A 203 11.91 -9.60 24.53
CA ARG A 203 13.28 -9.69 23.97
C ARG A 203 14.41 -9.60 25.01
N LYS A 204 14.18 -10.12 26.23
CA LYS A 204 15.14 -9.99 27.35
C LYS A 204 16.43 -10.77 27.09
N GLU A 205 16.31 -12.00 26.59
CA GLU A 205 17.47 -12.87 26.36
C GLU A 205 18.42 -12.29 25.30
N GLU A 206 17.89 -11.72 24.22
CA GLU A 206 18.70 -11.08 23.18
C GLU A 206 19.38 -9.82 23.69
N VAL A 207 18.70 -9.00 24.50
CA VAL A 207 19.28 -7.80 25.13
C VAL A 207 20.38 -8.19 26.11
N GLU A 208 20.18 -9.21 26.95
CA GLU A 208 21.21 -9.74 27.85
C GLU A 208 22.43 -10.26 27.08
N CYS A 209 22.20 -11.02 25.99
CA CYS A 209 23.27 -11.49 25.12
C CYS A 209 24.06 -10.33 24.49
N LEU A 210 23.37 -9.27 24.09
CA LEU A 210 23.96 -8.06 23.54
C LEU A 210 24.85 -7.37 24.59
N ILE A 211 24.35 -7.17 25.83
CA ILE A 211 25.11 -6.62 26.96
C ILE A 211 26.36 -7.48 27.23
N LEU A 212 26.21 -8.80 27.29
CA LEU A 212 27.31 -9.73 27.52
C LEU A 212 28.41 -9.60 26.46
N ILE A 213 28.05 -9.45 25.19
CA ILE A 213 29.01 -9.27 24.09
C ILE A 213 29.70 -7.91 24.21
N LEU A 214 28.95 -6.84 24.50
CA LEU A 214 29.52 -5.50 24.65
C LEU A 214 30.53 -5.40 25.81
N CYS A 215 30.37 -6.21 26.86
CA CYS A 215 31.31 -6.26 27.99
C CYS A 215 32.57 -7.11 27.73
N ARG A 216 32.68 -7.79 26.58
CA ARG A 216 33.88 -8.58 26.26
C ARG A 216 35.09 -7.69 25.97
N ARG A 217 36.29 -8.19 26.27
CA ARG A 217 37.56 -7.51 25.93
C ARG A 217 37.97 -7.67 24.46
N ARG A 218 37.52 -8.75 23.81
CA ARG A 218 37.76 -9.06 22.38
C ARG A 218 36.44 -9.53 21.76
N LYS A 219 36.21 -9.22 20.48
CA LYS A 219 34.93 -9.47 19.79
C LYS A 219 33.74 -8.84 20.51
N ASN A 220 33.85 -7.55 20.80
CA ASN A 220 32.88 -6.76 21.54
C ASN A 220 31.91 -5.98 20.64
N ASN A 221 31.82 -6.36 19.36
CA ASN A 221 30.91 -5.80 18.37
C ASN A 221 29.85 -6.86 18.03
N PRO A 222 28.63 -6.77 18.59
CA PRO A 222 27.54 -7.67 18.23
C PRO A 222 26.96 -7.34 16.85
N VAL A 223 26.50 -8.37 16.14
CA VAL A 223 25.67 -8.23 14.93
C VAL A 223 24.40 -9.04 15.10
N LEU A 224 23.26 -8.36 15.04
CA LEU A 224 21.92 -8.91 15.05
C LEU A 224 21.59 -9.41 13.64
N ILE A 225 21.50 -10.73 13.50
CA ILE A 225 21.21 -11.41 12.23
C ILE A 225 19.82 -12.03 12.34
N GLY A 226 18.92 -11.67 11.45
CA GLY A 226 17.56 -12.21 11.40
C GLY A 226 16.84 -11.77 10.15
N GLU A 227 15.60 -12.18 9.95
CA GLU A 227 14.79 -11.70 8.83
C GLU A 227 14.42 -10.22 8.99
N ALA A 228 13.95 -9.57 7.93
CA ALA A 228 13.39 -8.21 8.05
C ALA A 228 12.08 -8.23 8.84
N GLY A 229 11.83 -7.19 9.65
CA GLY A 229 10.58 -7.07 10.42
C GLY A 229 10.51 -7.85 11.75
N VAL A 230 11.55 -8.59 12.15
CA VAL A 230 11.55 -9.35 13.43
C VAL A 230 11.78 -8.49 14.69
N GLY A 231 12.04 -7.19 14.52
CA GLY A 231 12.28 -6.25 15.62
C GLY A 231 13.74 -6.09 16.06
N LYS A 232 14.71 -6.05 15.13
CA LYS A 232 16.14 -5.86 15.46
C LYS A 232 16.41 -4.50 16.11
N THR A 233 15.81 -3.45 15.57
CA THR A 233 15.89 -2.07 16.09
C THR A 233 15.31 -2.01 17.51
N ALA A 234 14.21 -2.72 17.77
CA ALA A 234 13.61 -2.82 19.10
C ALA A 234 14.54 -3.45 20.16
N ILE A 235 15.37 -4.43 19.79
CA ILE A 235 16.38 -5.00 20.71
C ILE A 235 17.40 -3.92 21.13
N VAL A 236 17.78 -3.04 20.19
CA VAL A 236 18.74 -1.96 20.43
C VAL A 236 18.11 -0.83 21.24
N GLU A 237 16.84 -0.51 21.03
CA GLU A 237 16.07 0.39 21.89
C GLU A 237 15.92 -0.18 23.32
N GLY A 238 15.80 -1.51 23.44
CA GLY A 238 15.76 -2.21 24.71
C GLY A 238 17.06 -2.06 25.49
N LEU A 239 18.19 -2.09 24.78
CA LEU A 239 19.49 -1.73 25.36
C LEU A 239 19.52 -0.27 25.83
N ALA A 240 18.99 0.67 25.05
CA ALA A 240 18.93 2.08 25.47
C ALA A 240 18.13 2.25 26.77
N GLN A 241 16.98 1.57 26.88
CA GLN A 241 16.16 1.55 28.09
C GLN A 241 16.91 0.94 29.28
N ALA A 242 17.62 -0.17 29.09
CA ALA A 242 18.42 -0.80 30.14
C ALA A 242 19.56 0.12 30.62
N ILE A 243 20.21 0.86 29.71
CA ILE A 243 21.25 1.86 30.04
C ILE A 243 20.65 2.99 30.88
N VAL A 244 19.50 3.53 30.50
CA VAL A 244 18.85 4.64 31.22
C VAL A 244 18.33 4.21 32.59
N LYS A 245 17.81 2.99 32.72
CA LYS A 245 17.35 2.41 33.99
C LYS A 245 18.50 2.00 34.92
N GLY A 246 19.72 1.87 34.40
CA GLY A 246 20.89 1.40 35.16
C GLY A 246 20.93 -0.11 35.38
N GLU A 247 20.23 -0.89 34.55
CA GLU A 247 20.21 -2.36 34.59
C GLU A 247 21.42 -2.99 33.87
N VAL A 248 22.41 -2.17 33.49
CA VAL A 248 23.64 -2.58 32.79
C VAL A 248 24.87 -2.42 33.70
N PRO A 249 25.95 -3.20 33.47
CA PRO A 249 27.19 -3.06 34.23
C PRO A 249 27.79 -1.65 34.16
N ASP A 250 28.54 -1.24 35.19
CA ASP A 250 29.13 0.12 35.36
C ASP A 250 29.84 0.67 34.12
N HIS A 251 30.47 -0.22 33.33
CA HIS A 251 31.16 0.14 32.09
C HIS A 251 30.23 0.67 30.98
N LEU A 252 28.95 0.29 31.00
CA LEU A 252 27.95 0.67 30.00
C LEU A 252 27.04 1.81 30.47
N ILE A 253 26.87 2.02 31.77
CA ILE A 253 26.00 3.07 32.34
C ILE A 253 26.36 4.46 31.81
N LYS A 254 27.65 4.74 31.62
CA LYS A 254 28.15 6.04 31.15
C LYS A 254 28.18 6.18 29.63
N LYS A 255 27.82 5.14 28.88
CA LYS A 255 27.87 5.18 27.41
C LYS A 255 26.60 5.77 26.83
N ARG A 256 26.74 6.47 25.70
CA ARG A 256 25.64 6.98 24.88
C ARG A 256 25.47 6.08 23.66
N LEU A 257 24.24 5.69 23.39
CA LEU A 257 23.88 4.89 22.21
C LEU A 257 23.40 5.82 21.10
N ILE A 258 24.16 5.86 20.00
CA ILE A 258 23.87 6.71 18.85
C ILE A 258 23.65 5.84 17.62
N SER A 259 22.48 5.96 17.00
CA SER A 259 22.16 5.37 15.70
C SER A 259 22.73 6.24 14.59
N LEU A 260 23.38 5.64 13.59
CA LEU A 260 23.93 6.35 12.44
C LEU A 260 23.00 6.20 11.24
N ASP A 261 22.55 7.33 10.68
CA ASP A 261 21.76 7.33 9.45
C ASP A 261 22.66 7.53 8.22
N LEU A 262 22.89 6.43 7.51
CA LEU A 262 23.72 6.43 6.31
C LEU A 262 23.05 7.17 5.14
N THR A 263 21.72 7.20 5.09
CA THR A 263 20.99 7.89 4.00
C THR A 263 21.24 9.40 4.07
N LEU A 264 21.20 9.99 5.27
CA LEU A 264 21.57 11.38 5.53
C LEU A 264 23.03 11.68 5.18
N MET A 265 23.94 10.71 5.40
CA MET A 265 25.35 10.88 5.04
C MET A 265 25.58 10.90 3.53
N ILE A 266 24.82 10.12 2.77
CA ILE A 266 24.85 10.10 1.30
C ILE A 266 24.16 11.34 0.73
N ALA A 267 23.08 11.80 1.35
CA ALA A 267 22.32 12.98 0.93
C ALA A 267 23.22 14.21 0.81
N GLY A 268 23.17 14.85 -0.36
CA GLY A 268 23.97 16.04 -0.67
C GLY A 268 25.46 15.79 -0.92
N THR A 269 25.91 14.53 -1.02
CA THR A 269 27.25 14.22 -1.55
C THR A 269 27.19 14.06 -3.07
N LYS A 270 28.06 14.76 -3.79
CA LYS A 270 28.21 14.61 -5.26
C LYS A 270 29.34 13.65 -5.61
N TYR A 271 30.30 13.49 -4.70
CA TYR A 271 31.51 12.69 -4.90
C TYR A 271 31.68 11.72 -3.73
N ARG A 272 32.11 10.48 -4.04
CA ARG A 272 32.42 9.44 -3.04
C ARG A 272 33.35 9.92 -1.93
N GLY A 273 34.38 10.71 -2.27
CA GLY A 273 35.32 11.24 -1.29
C GLY A 273 34.67 12.10 -0.20
N GLN A 274 33.60 12.83 -0.51
CA GLN A 274 32.87 13.64 0.47
C GLN A 274 32.14 12.76 1.50
N PHE A 275 31.61 11.62 1.05
CA PHE A 275 30.99 10.65 1.95
C PHE A 275 32.04 10.00 2.88
N GLU A 276 33.19 9.60 2.34
CA GLU A 276 34.30 9.06 3.12
C GLU A 276 34.82 10.07 4.14
N GLU A 277 34.90 11.36 3.78
CA GLU A 277 35.30 12.44 4.68
C GLU A 277 34.29 12.66 5.82
N ARG A 278 32.98 12.56 5.54
CA ARG A 278 31.93 12.59 6.57
C ARG A 278 32.03 11.41 7.53
N ILE A 279 32.23 10.19 7.03
CA ILE A 279 32.46 9.01 7.90
C ILE A 279 33.70 9.22 8.76
N LYS A 280 34.80 9.71 8.17
CA LYS A 280 36.03 9.96 8.90
C LYS A 280 35.85 10.99 10.01
N ALA A 281 35.08 12.06 9.77
CA ALA A 281 34.75 13.05 10.79
C ALA A 281 33.98 12.43 11.97
N VAL A 282 32.96 11.59 11.69
CA VAL A 282 32.19 10.87 12.72
C VAL A 282 33.09 9.93 13.53
N MET A 283 33.97 9.19 12.84
CA MET A 283 34.93 8.27 13.44
C MET A 283 35.91 8.97 14.40
N ASP A 284 36.43 10.13 13.99
CA ASP A 284 37.36 10.92 14.80
C ASP A 284 36.67 11.51 16.04
N GLU A 285 35.39 11.88 15.97
CA GLU A 285 34.59 12.29 17.13
C GLU A 285 34.37 11.14 18.12
N ILE A 286 34.03 9.95 17.62
CA ILE A 286 33.84 8.76 18.46
C ILE A 286 35.13 8.41 19.21
N LYS A 287 36.27 8.47 18.52
CA LYS A 287 37.58 8.17 19.09
C LYS A 287 37.98 9.12 20.22
N LYS A 288 37.62 10.41 20.11
CA LYS A 288 37.93 11.41 21.15
C LYS A 288 37.14 11.20 22.43
N ASN A 289 35.85 10.84 22.30
CA ASN A 289 34.94 10.80 23.45
C ASN A 289 34.95 9.45 24.18
N GLY A 290 35.25 8.33 23.48
CA GLY A 290 35.43 7.00 24.08
C GLY A 290 34.19 6.35 24.75
N ASN A 291 33.15 7.13 25.01
CA ASN A 291 31.93 6.74 25.72
C ASN A 291 30.73 6.59 24.78
N ILE A 292 30.97 6.31 23.49
CA ILE A 292 29.94 6.24 22.45
C ILE A 292 29.81 4.81 21.96
N LEU A 293 28.58 4.34 21.85
CA LEU A 293 28.19 3.07 21.27
C LEU A 293 27.43 3.36 19.97
N LEU A 294 27.96 2.87 18.85
CA LEU A 294 27.41 3.14 17.53
C LEU A 294 26.42 2.05 17.11
N PHE A 295 25.23 2.39 16.68
CA PHE A 295 24.28 1.45 16.07
C PHE A 295 24.17 1.70 14.56
N ILE A 296 24.17 0.60 13.79
CA ILE A 296 24.07 0.60 12.32
C ILE A 296 23.05 -0.48 11.94
N ASP A 297 21.85 -0.07 11.50
CA ASP A 297 20.72 -1.00 11.23
C ASP A 297 20.90 -1.85 9.97
N GLU A 298 21.61 -1.30 8.97
CA GLU A 298 21.89 -1.98 7.70
C GLU A 298 23.39 -2.09 7.49
N LEU A 299 24.07 -2.86 8.34
CA LEU A 299 25.54 -2.90 8.35
C LEU A 299 26.16 -3.34 7.01
N HIS A 300 25.41 -4.07 6.17
CA HIS A 300 25.85 -4.49 4.85
C HIS A 300 26.03 -3.32 3.87
N THR A 301 25.31 -2.21 4.02
CA THR A 301 25.41 -1.03 3.14
C THR A 301 26.79 -0.37 3.21
N ILE A 302 27.45 -0.52 4.35
CA ILE A 302 28.81 -0.03 4.60
C ILE A 302 29.87 -0.98 3.98
N VAL A 303 29.52 -2.26 3.85
CA VAL A 303 30.40 -3.35 3.40
C VAL A 303 30.01 -3.74 1.97
N GLY A 304 30.17 -2.80 1.06
CA GLY A 304 29.87 -2.97 -0.36
C GLY A 304 30.94 -3.81 -1.08
N ALA A 305 30.98 -5.12 -0.83
CA ALA A 305 31.88 -6.05 -1.50
C ALA A 305 31.55 -6.19 -3.02
N GLY A 306 31.98 -5.20 -3.82
CA GLY A 306 32.31 -5.36 -5.23
C GLY A 306 31.17 -5.48 -6.25
N ALA A 307 29.97 -4.98 -5.98
CA ALA A 307 28.86 -5.02 -6.95
C ALA A 307 28.58 -3.63 -7.57
N ALA A 308 28.76 -3.56 -8.90
CA ALA A 308 28.46 -2.44 -9.83
C ALA A 308 29.14 -1.08 -9.56
N GLU A 309 29.45 -0.34 -10.65
CA GLU A 309 30.03 1.02 -10.64
C GLU A 309 29.13 2.02 -9.89
N GLY A 310 29.16 2.02 -8.55
CA GLY A 310 28.33 2.93 -7.75
C GLY A 310 28.18 2.58 -6.28
N ALA A 311 28.51 1.34 -5.84
CA ALA A 311 28.43 0.99 -4.43
C ALA A 311 29.49 1.72 -3.59
N ILE A 312 29.04 2.39 -2.55
CA ILE A 312 29.86 3.18 -1.64
C ILE A 312 30.53 2.22 -0.64
N ASP A 313 31.85 2.03 -0.72
CA ASP A 313 32.59 1.12 0.16
C ASP A 313 33.33 1.88 1.27
N ALA A 314 32.75 1.86 2.47
CA ALA A 314 33.31 2.44 3.70
C ALA A 314 34.06 1.42 4.56
N SER A 315 34.15 0.15 4.12
CA SER A 315 34.76 -0.92 4.89
C SER A 315 36.24 -0.66 5.21
N ASN A 316 36.96 0.01 4.30
CA ASN A 316 38.38 0.34 4.47
C ASN A 316 38.65 1.33 5.61
N ILE A 317 37.69 2.20 5.94
CA ILE A 317 37.81 3.17 7.04
C ILE A 317 37.50 2.51 8.39
N LEU A 318 36.56 1.56 8.41
CA LEU A 318 36.10 0.91 9.64
C LEU A 318 36.98 -0.26 10.10
N LYS A 319 37.53 -1.05 9.16
CA LYS A 319 38.39 -2.21 9.46
C LYS A 319 39.52 -1.90 10.44
N PRO A 320 40.28 -0.79 10.30
CA PRO A 320 41.36 -0.46 11.24
C PRO A 320 40.85 -0.11 12.64
N ALA A 321 39.78 0.70 12.74
CA ALA A 321 39.24 1.14 14.02
C ALA A 321 38.59 -0.02 14.80
N LEU A 322 37.84 -0.88 14.11
CA LEU A 322 37.26 -2.11 14.68
C LEU A 322 38.36 -3.09 15.12
N SER A 323 39.46 -3.16 14.37
CA SER A 323 40.59 -4.04 14.73
C SER A 323 41.39 -3.58 15.92
N ARG A 324 41.54 -2.27 16.10
CA ARG A 324 42.20 -1.70 17.28
C ARG A 324 41.27 -1.63 18.51
N GLY A 325 39.98 -1.94 18.34
CA GLY A 325 38.98 -1.82 19.42
C GLY A 325 38.73 -0.37 19.83
N GLU A 326 39.07 0.59 18.96
CA GLU A 326 38.87 2.02 19.19
C GLU A 326 37.39 2.42 19.11
N ILE A 327 36.59 1.59 18.44
CA ILE A 327 35.15 1.79 18.25
C ILE A 327 34.42 0.53 18.64
N GLN A 328 33.29 0.73 19.32
CA GLN A 328 32.33 -0.30 19.62
C GLN A 328 31.05 -0.04 18.83
N CYS A 329 30.64 -1.01 18.02
CA CYS A 329 29.41 -0.89 17.24
C CYS A 329 28.51 -2.12 17.36
N ILE A 330 27.22 -1.87 17.23
CA ILE A 330 26.15 -2.85 17.08
C ILE A 330 25.69 -2.78 15.63
N GLY A 331 25.74 -3.89 14.93
CA GLY A 331 25.17 -4.01 13.59
C GLY A 331 23.85 -4.75 13.60
N ALA A 332 22.95 -4.44 12.66
CA ALA A 332 21.90 -5.34 12.23
C ALA A 332 22.04 -5.61 10.73
N THR A 333 21.67 -6.82 10.29
CA THR A 333 21.60 -7.20 8.86
C THR A 333 20.64 -8.37 8.66
N THR A 334 20.19 -8.60 7.43
CA THR A 334 19.50 -9.86 7.10
C THR A 334 20.48 -11.04 7.00
N ILE A 335 19.97 -12.28 7.07
CA ILE A 335 20.79 -13.50 6.92
C ILE A 335 21.46 -13.52 5.55
N ASP A 336 20.73 -13.16 4.50
CA ASP A 336 21.22 -13.19 3.12
C ASP A 336 22.31 -12.15 2.86
N GLU A 337 22.13 -10.92 3.35
CA GLU A 337 23.13 -9.87 3.26
C GLU A 337 24.39 -10.21 4.04
N TYR A 338 24.23 -10.78 5.24
CA TYR A 338 25.36 -11.19 6.07
C TYR A 338 26.25 -12.19 5.32
N ARG A 339 25.63 -13.22 4.72
CA ARG A 339 26.33 -14.23 3.91
C ARG A 339 27.01 -13.63 2.68
N LYS A 340 26.32 -12.72 1.98
CA LYS A 340 26.82 -12.12 0.74
C LYS A 340 28.00 -11.17 0.96
N HIS A 341 27.95 -10.35 2.00
CA HIS A 341 28.85 -9.21 2.18
C HIS A 341 29.83 -9.35 3.35
N ILE A 342 29.39 -9.87 4.50
CA ILE A 342 30.18 -9.86 5.74
C ILE A 342 30.96 -11.17 5.92
N GLU A 343 30.33 -12.31 5.66
CA GLU A 343 30.96 -13.64 5.83
C GLU A 343 32.10 -13.89 4.82
N LYS A 344 32.06 -13.25 3.66
CA LYS A 344 33.16 -13.30 2.68
C LYS A 344 34.40 -12.51 3.13
N ASP A 345 34.25 -11.53 4.02
CA ASP A 345 35.33 -10.68 4.49
C ASP A 345 35.89 -11.16 5.84
N ALA A 346 36.99 -11.92 5.77
CA ALA A 346 37.66 -12.48 6.93
C ALA A 346 38.19 -11.42 7.94
N ALA A 347 38.32 -10.15 7.57
CA ALA A 347 38.74 -9.09 8.49
C ALA A 347 37.58 -8.67 9.40
N LEU A 348 36.38 -8.50 8.83
CA LEU A 348 35.18 -8.08 9.57
C LEU A 348 34.57 -9.24 10.36
N GLU A 349 34.51 -10.44 9.79
CA GLU A 349 33.97 -11.62 10.48
C GLU A 349 34.69 -11.90 11.80
N ARG A 350 36.02 -11.68 11.86
CA ARG A 350 36.80 -11.87 13.09
C ARG A 350 36.53 -10.83 14.18
N ARG A 351 35.83 -9.73 13.87
CA ARG A 351 35.54 -8.63 14.82
C ARG A 351 34.10 -8.64 15.31
N PHE A 352 33.19 -9.16 14.50
CA PHE A 352 31.78 -9.26 14.83
C PHE A 352 31.45 -10.59 15.52
N GLN A 353 30.53 -10.53 16.47
CA GLN A 353 29.92 -11.69 17.11
C GLN A 353 28.47 -11.80 16.64
N LYS A 354 28.12 -12.93 16.02
CA LYS A 354 26.77 -13.19 15.48
C LYS A 354 25.79 -13.44 16.63
N ILE A 355 24.64 -12.76 16.62
CA ILE A 355 23.46 -13.03 17.45
C ILE A 355 22.31 -13.35 16.50
N LEU A 356 21.75 -14.55 16.58
CA LEU A 356 20.62 -14.95 15.74
C LEU A 356 19.33 -14.46 16.39
N VAL A 357 18.57 -13.63 15.68
CA VAL A 357 17.26 -13.12 16.09
C VAL A 357 16.19 -13.91 15.34
N THR A 358 15.46 -14.75 16.08
CA THR A 358 14.33 -15.50 15.53
C THR A 358 13.06 -14.64 15.52
N PRO A 359 12.14 -14.88 14.57
CA PRO A 359 10.81 -14.29 14.63
C PRO A 359 10.12 -14.72 15.95
N PRO A 360 9.35 -13.83 16.59
CA PRO A 360 8.63 -14.15 17.81
C PRO A 360 7.53 -15.17 17.54
N SER A 361 7.16 -15.90 18.58
CA SER A 361 5.98 -16.76 18.56
C SER A 361 4.68 -15.95 18.47
N VAL A 362 3.58 -16.60 18.09
CA VAL A 362 2.26 -15.96 18.02
C VAL A 362 1.86 -15.35 19.37
N GLU A 363 2.12 -16.04 20.47
CA GLU A 363 1.79 -15.56 21.82
C GLU A 363 2.63 -14.34 22.22
N GLU A 364 3.93 -14.35 21.92
CA GLU A 364 4.82 -13.21 22.16
C GLU A 364 4.44 -12.00 21.28
N ALA A 365 4.05 -12.24 20.02
CA ALA A 365 3.61 -11.17 19.12
C ALA A 365 2.33 -10.50 19.62
N VAL A 366 1.38 -11.26 20.18
CA VAL A 366 0.19 -10.69 20.84
C VAL A 366 0.59 -9.83 22.04
N ALA A 367 1.53 -10.30 22.87
CA ALA A 367 2.02 -9.52 24.01
C ALA A 367 2.71 -8.21 23.57
N ILE A 368 3.47 -8.24 22.47
CA ILE A 368 4.10 -7.05 21.87
C ILE A 368 3.04 -6.03 21.44
N LEU A 369 2.03 -6.46 20.66
CA LEU A 369 0.96 -5.56 20.20
C LEU A 369 0.12 -5.00 21.36
N MET A 370 -0.15 -5.80 22.39
CA MET A 370 -0.86 -5.32 23.58
C MET A 370 -0.11 -4.18 24.28
N GLY A 371 1.23 -4.20 24.28
CA GLY A 371 2.02 -3.11 24.83
C GLY A 371 2.13 -1.88 23.93
N LEU A 372 2.01 -2.06 22.61
CA LEU A 372 1.99 -0.96 21.63
C LEU A 372 0.60 -0.32 21.48
N LYS A 373 -0.46 -1.04 21.84
CA LYS A 373 -1.87 -0.65 21.73
C LYS A 373 -2.11 0.80 22.15
N ALA A 374 -1.68 1.18 23.36
CA ALA A 374 -1.94 2.51 23.91
C ALA A 374 -1.42 3.66 23.03
N LYS A 375 -0.25 3.48 22.40
CA LYS A 375 0.33 4.50 21.51
C LYS A 375 -0.43 4.62 20.19
N TYR A 376 -0.87 3.50 19.62
CA TYR A 376 -1.67 3.49 18.40
C TYR A 376 -3.09 4.02 18.64
N GLU A 377 -3.69 3.73 19.80
CA GLU A 377 -4.99 4.29 20.21
C GLU A 377 -4.92 5.82 20.30
N GLU A 378 -3.86 6.37 20.92
CA GLU A 378 -3.66 7.81 21.00
C GLU A 378 -3.43 8.45 19.62
N HIS A 379 -2.62 7.81 18.77
CA HIS A 379 -2.28 8.33 17.44
C HIS A 379 -3.49 8.36 16.49
N HIS A 380 -4.27 7.28 16.48
CA HIS A 380 -5.41 7.12 15.56
C HIS A 380 -6.73 7.58 16.14
N LYS A 381 -6.80 7.81 17.46
CA LYS A 381 -8.02 8.14 18.21
C LYS A 381 -9.12 7.08 18.05
N CYS A 382 -8.70 5.82 18.12
CA CYS A 382 -9.58 4.65 18.06
C CYS A 382 -9.31 3.73 19.26
N ILE A 383 -10.25 2.85 19.58
CA ILE A 383 -10.08 1.82 20.61
C ILE A 383 -9.92 0.48 19.90
N TYR A 384 -8.83 -0.22 20.14
CA TYR A 384 -8.67 -1.58 19.62
C TYR A 384 -9.24 -2.58 20.63
N THR A 385 -10.11 -3.49 20.19
CA THR A 385 -10.54 -4.60 21.06
C THR A 385 -9.43 -5.65 21.21
N ASP A 386 -9.43 -6.37 22.33
CA ASP A 386 -8.43 -7.41 22.56
C ASP A 386 -8.55 -8.55 21.56
N SER A 387 -9.77 -8.78 21.04
CA SER A 387 -10.06 -9.65 19.91
C SER A 387 -9.40 -9.17 18.62
N SER A 388 -9.43 -7.87 18.31
CA SER A 388 -8.84 -7.35 17.07
C SER A 388 -7.32 -7.46 17.06
N VAL A 389 -6.66 -7.25 18.22
CA VAL A 389 -5.22 -7.46 18.37
C VAL A 389 -4.84 -8.93 18.16
N LYS A 390 -5.57 -9.86 18.78
CA LYS A 390 -5.34 -11.31 18.57
C LYS A 390 -5.57 -11.70 17.11
N ALA A 391 -6.67 -11.24 16.53
CA ALA A 391 -7.01 -11.48 15.13
C ALA A 391 -5.92 -10.95 14.20
N ALA A 392 -5.37 -9.76 14.43
CA ALA A 392 -4.27 -9.23 13.61
C ALA A 392 -3.05 -10.15 13.59
N VAL A 393 -2.67 -10.75 14.73
CA VAL A 393 -1.56 -11.72 14.76
C VAL A 393 -1.93 -13.03 14.07
N TYR A 394 -3.06 -13.63 14.41
CA TYR A 394 -3.46 -14.93 13.83
C TYR A 394 -3.71 -14.84 12.31
N LEU A 395 -4.40 -13.80 11.87
CA LEU A 395 -4.71 -13.59 10.46
C LEU A 395 -3.45 -13.19 9.67
N SER A 396 -2.58 -12.33 10.20
CA SER A 396 -1.31 -12.03 9.52
C SER A 396 -0.41 -13.26 9.43
N ASP A 397 -0.40 -14.13 10.44
CA ASP A 397 0.41 -15.34 10.38
C ASP A 397 -0.09 -16.36 9.36
N ARG A 398 -1.41 -16.52 9.28
CA ARG A 398 -2.04 -17.47 8.37
C ARG A 398 -2.12 -17.00 6.92
N TYR A 399 -2.38 -15.70 6.69
CA TYR A 399 -2.75 -15.19 5.36
C TYR A 399 -1.66 -14.32 4.71
N ILE A 400 -0.79 -13.65 5.49
CA ILE A 400 0.28 -12.79 4.95
C ILE A 400 1.60 -13.56 4.93
N THR A 401 1.87 -14.20 3.80
CA THR A 401 3.10 -14.97 3.56
C THR A 401 4.22 -14.09 3.00
N GLY A 402 5.46 -14.29 3.46
CA GLY A 402 6.64 -13.57 2.98
C GLY A 402 7.08 -12.38 3.84
N ARG A 403 6.29 -12.03 4.86
CA ARG A 403 6.67 -11.15 5.97
C ARG A 403 6.68 -11.92 7.28
N PHE A 404 7.40 -11.39 8.27
CA PHE A 404 7.57 -12.04 9.57
C PHE A 404 6.85 -11.25 10.67
N LEU A 405 6.48 -11.94 11.74
CA LEU A 405 6.03 -11.29 12.98
C LEU A 405 7.20 -10.53 13.63
N PRO A 406 6.96 -9.44 14.38
CA PRO A 406 5.66 -8.81 14.64
C PRO A 406 5.23 -7.76 13.60
N ASP A 407 6.13 -7.33 12.70
CA ASP A 407 5.93 -6.26 11.71
C ASP A 407 4.61 -6.35 10.93
N LYS A 408 4.34 -7.50 10.32
CA LYS A 408 3.09 -7.72 9.56
C LYS A 408 1.80 -7.54 10.37
N ALA A 409 1.84 -7.75 11.69
CA ALA A 409 0.67 -7.60 12.55
C ALA A 409 0.51 -6.16 13.05
N ILE A 410 1.64 -5.45 13.25
CA ILE A 410 1.66 -4.02 13.55
C ILE A 410 1.07 -3.23 12.37
N ASP A 411 1.52 -3.53 11.15
CA ASP A 411 1.00 -2.93 9.92
C ASP A 411 -0.52 -3.05 9.80
N LEU A 412 -1.08 -4.21 10.15
CA LEU A 412 -2.53 -4.43 10.08
C LEU A 412 -3.31 -3.58 11.09
N ILE A 413 -2.80 -3.46 12.31
CA ILE A 413 -3.43 -2.64 13.36
C ILE A 413 -3.32 -1.15 13.02
N ASP A 414 -2.19 -0.73 12.45
CA ASP A 414 -1.98 0.64 11.99
C ASP A 414 -2.93 0.99 10.83
N GLU A 415 -3.05 0.12 9.82
CA GLU A 415 -3.99 0.31 8.71
C GLU A 415 -5.45 0.26 9.18
N ALA A 416 -5.78 -0.58 10.17
CA ALA A 416 -7.11 -0.63 10.77
C ALA A 416 -7.47 0.67 11.49
N GLY A 417 -6.56 1.21 12.29
CA GLY A 417 -6.74 2.51 12.94
C GLY A 417 -6.86 3.65 11.94
N ALA A 418 -6.00 3.66 10.91
CA ALA A 418 -6.05 4.66 9.85
C ALA A 418 -7.38 4.60 9.07
N LYS A 419 -7.85 3.40 8.73
CA LYS A 419 -9.13 3.19 8.04
C LYS A 419 -10.30 3.63 8.90
N ALA A 420 -10.35 3.23 10.17
CA ALA A 420 -11.37 3.64 11.13
C ALA A 420 -11.44 5.18 11.22
N ARG A 421 -10.28 5.83 11.30
CA ARG A 421 -10.16 7.29 11.30
C ARG A 421 -10.68 7.94 10.02
N ILE A 422 -10.36 7.38 8.85
CA ILE A 422 -10.89 7.85 7.55
C ILE A 422 -12.40 7.62 7.47
N ALA A 423 -12.92 6.50 8.00
CA ALA A 423 -14.35 6.20 8.03
C ALA A 423 -15.15 7.16 8.93
N THR A 424 -14.50 7.87 9.86
CA THR A 424 -15.08 9.03 10.58
C THR A 424 -14.97 10.37 9.83
N MET A 425 -14.30 10.44 8.68
CA MET A 425 -14.26 11.64 7.83
C MET A 425 -15.43 11.86 6.83
N PRO A 426 -16.38 10.93 6.52
CA PRO A 426 -17.31 11.05 5.40
C PRO A 426 -18.31 12.20 5.56
N GLN A 427 -18.43 12.75 6.76
CA GLN A 427 -19.29 13.86 7.08
C GLN A 427 -18.70 15.19 6.47
N SER A 428 -17.46 15.14 5.92
CA SER A 428 -16.85 16.20 5.09
C SER A 428 -17.54 16.34 3.73
N GLN A 429 -18.31 15.34 3.30
CA GLN A 429 -19.09 15.39 2.06
C GLN A 429 -20.23 16.40 2.15
N GLU A 430 -20.86 16.56 3.30
CA GLU A 430 -21.87 17.61 3.49
C GLU A 430 -21.23 19.00 3.42
N ILE A 431 -20.10 19.18 4.11
CA ILE A 431 -19.34 20.44 4.06
C ILE A 431 -18.90 20.76 2.63
N THR A 432 -18.32 19.80 1.90
CA THR A 432 -17.92 20.00 0.50
C THR A 432 -19.10 20.24 -0.44
N LYS A 433 -20.27 19.61 -0.22
CA LYS A 433 -21.48 19.93 -0.99
C LYS A 433 -21.85 21.41 -0.82
N TYR A 434 -21.94 21.89 0.43
CA TYR A 434 -22.24 23.29 0.70
C TYR A 434 -21.17 24.25 0.16
N GLU A 435 -19.88 23.90 0.23
CA GLU A 435 -18.79 24.68 -0.38
C GLU A 435 -18.95 24.78 -1.91
N THR A 436 -19.26 23.67 -2.59
CA THR A 436 -19.48 23.67 -4.04
C THR A 436 -20.74 24.44 -4.45
N GLU A 437 -21.80 24.41 -3.63
CA GLU A 437 -23.01 25.21 -3.86
C GLU A 437 -22.73 26.70 -3.68
N ILE A 438 -21.95 27.08 -2.67
CA ILE A 438 -21.51 28.47 -2.46
C ILE A 438 -20.66 28.96 -3.65
N GLU A 439 -19.76 28.14 -4.17
CA GLU A 439 -18.97 28.49 -5.36
C GLU A 439 -19.86 28.70 -6.59
N LYS A 440 -20.84 27.83 -6.83
CA LYS A 440 -21.80 27.99 -7.94
C LYS A 440 -22.60 29.28 -7.81
N VAL A 441 -23.06 29.60 -6.60
CA VAL A 441 -23.81 30.84 -6.33
C VAL A 441 -22.91 32.07 -6.49
N LEU A 442 -21.63 31.99 -6.11
CA LEU A 442 -20.65 33.07 -6.33
C LEU A 442 -20.45 33.37 -7.81
N VAL A 443 -20.22 32.34 -8.62
CA VAL A 443 -20.07 32.48 -10.08
C VAL A 443 -21.35 33.04 -10.70
N ALA A 444 -22.52 32.50 -10.32
CA ALA A 444 -23.80 33.01 -10.80
C ALA A 444 -24.02 34.48 -10.44
N LYS A 445 -23.66 34.88 -9.22
CA LYS A 445 -23.76 36.27 -8.74
C LYS A 445 -22.83 37.20 -9.53
N GLU A 446 -21.58 36.79 -9.78
CA GLU A 446 -20.63 37.56 -10.60
C GLU A 446 -21.15 37.75 -12.02
N THR A 447 -21.68 36.69 -12.65
CA THR A 447 -22.27 36.80 -14.00
C THR A 447 -23.52 37.69 -14.04
N ALA A 448 -24.36 37.68 -13.01
CA ALA A 448 -25.53 38.57 -12.92
C ALA A 448 -25.10 40.04 -12.73
N LEU A 449 -24.02 40.28 -11.97
CA LEU A 449 -23.43 41.62 -11.81
C LEU A 449 -22.81 42.13 -13.12
N GLU A 450 -22.12 41.27 -13.89
CA GLU A 450 -21.60 41.60 -15.22
C GLU A 450 -22.71 41.97 -16.20
N LYS A 451 -23.86 41.27 -16.14
CA LYS A 451 -25.06 41.56 -16.95
C LYS A 451 -25.91 42.72 -16.43
N GLN A 452 -25.54 43.33 -15.31
CA GLN A 452 -26.29 44.42 -14.65
C GLN A 452 -27.71 44.01 -14.16
N GLU A 453 -27.92 42.72 -13.90
CA GLU A 453 -29.18 42.17 -13.37
C GLU A 453 -29.18 42.24 -11.84
N TYR A 454 -29.35 43.45 -11.30
CA TYR A 454 -29.19 43.73 -9.86
C TYR A 454 -30.18 42.98 -8.94
N GLU A 455 -31.41 42.70 -9.42
CA GLU A 455 -32.40 41.94 -8.63
C GLU A 455 -32.02 40.46 -8.46
N GLU A 456 -31.49 39.83 -9.50
CA GLU A 456 -31.01 38.45 -9.42
C GLU A 456 -29.74 38.35 -8.57
N ALA A 457 -28.83 39.31 -8.70
CA ALA A 457 -27.64 39.40 -7.85
C ALA A 457 -27.99 39.56 -6.36
N ALA A 458 -29.07 40.26 -6.02
CA ALA A 458 -29.56 40.38 -4.64
C ALA A 458 -30.09 39.05 -4.10
N LYS A 459 -30.91 38.32 -4.89
CA LYS A 459 -31.41 36.99 -4.51
C LYS A 459 -30.27 35.98 -4.31
N LEU A 460 -29.27 36.00 -5.19
CA LEU A 460 -28.10 35.13 -5.10
C LEU A 460 -27.21 35.47 -3.89
N ARG A 461 -27.13 36.75 -3.49
CA ARG A 461 -26.45 37.18 -2.27
C ARG A 461 -27.14 36.65 -1.01
N ASP A 462 -28.47 36.71 -0.93
CA ASP A 462 -29.22 36.20 0.21
C ASP A 462 -29.08 34.67 0.31
N ASN A 463 -29.11 33.98 -0.84
CA ASN A 463 -28.83 32.55 -0.93
C ASN A 463 -27.40 32.20 -0.45
N GLU A 464 -26.38 32.94 -0.91
CA GLU A 464 -24.99 32.78 -0.43
C GLU A 464 -24.89 32.93 1.09
N GLN A 465 -25.56 33.94 1.66
CA GLN A 465 -25.54 34.18 3.10
C GLN A 465 -26.21 33.04 3.87
N SER A 466 -27.35 32.54 3.39
CA SER A 466 -28.04 31.40 4.00
C SER A 466 -27.21 30.11 3.96
N LEU A 467 -26.55 29.83 2.83
CA LEU A 467 -25.68 28.65 2.67
C LEU A 467 -24.44 28.75 3.56
N ARG A 468 -23.84 29.95 3.70
CA ARG A 468 -22.72 30.16 4.63
C ARG A 468 -23.12 29.98 6.08
N GLU A 469 -24.31 30.40 6.46
CA GLU A 469 -24.82 30.24 7.82
C GLU A 469 -25.11 28.77 8.14
N GLN A 470 -25.68 28.02 7.20
CA GLN A 470 -25.85 26.57 7.29
C GLN A 470 -24.49 25.84 7.39
N LEU A 471 -23.52 26.20 6.55
CA LEU A 471 -22.16 25.66 6.61
C LEU A 471 -21.53 25.91 7.99
N LYS A 472 -21.69 27.12 8.53
CA LYS A 472 -21.17 27.46 9.86
C LYS A 472 -21.81 26.60 10.95
N GLN A 473 -23.14 26.46 10.96
CA GLN A 473 -23.86 25.62 11.92
C GLN A 473 -23.43 24.15 11.84
N ILE A 474 -23.29 23.61 10.62
CA ILE A 474 -22.81 22.25 10.39
C ILE A 474 -21.38 22.11 10.90
N SER A 475 -20.49 23.08 10.60
CA SER A 475 -19.09 23.06 11.05
C SER A 475 -18.92 23.13 12.57
N GLU A 476 -19.81 23.85 13.27
CA GLU A 476 -19.81 23.96 14.73
C GLU A 476 -20.36 22.70 15.38
N ARG A 477 -21.48 22.15 14.87
CA ARG A 477 -21.99 20.84 15.30
C ARG A 477 -20.92 19.75 15.16
N TRP A 478 -20.14 19.83 14.09
CA TRP A 478 -19.00 18.94 13.84
C TRP A 478 -17.84 19.09 14.81
N LYS A 479 -17.43 20.32 15.13
CA LYS A 479 -16.36 20.55 16.11
C LYS A 479 -16.71 19.94 17.47
N ASN A 480 -18.00 19.99 17.84
CA ASN A 480 -18.49 19.41 19.08
C ASN A 480 -18.56 17.87 19.00
N ASN A 481 -19.00 17.30 17.87
CA ASN A 481 -19.05 15.84 17.69
C ASN A 481 -17.68 15.17 17.50
N LYS A 482 -16.62 15.93 17.18
CA LYS A 482 -15.25 15.42 16.99
C LYS A 482 -14.59 14.83 18.23
N GLU A 483 -15.04 15.23 19.42
CA GLU A 483 -14.48 14.71 20.69
C GLU A 483 -15.19 13.44 21.17
N GLU A 484 -16.43 13.18 20.71
CA GLU A 484 -17.27 12.11 21.26
C GLU A 484 -17.18 10.77 20.50
N HIS A 485 -16.73 10.75 19.24
CA HIS A 485 -16.71 9.51 18.44
C HIS A 485 -15.32 8.87 18.42
N GLN A 486 -15.03 8.06 19.44
CA GLN A 486 -13.96 7.07 19.35
C GLN A 486 -14.48 5.85 18.59
N VAL A 487 -13.86 5.54 17.44
CA VAL A 487 -14.22 4.36 16.65
C VAL A 487 -13.63 3.13 17.32
N ILE A 488 -14.43 2.07 17.44
CA ILE A 488 -13.99 0.78 17.98
C ILE A 488 -13.56 -0.10 16.80
N VAL A 489 -12.33 -0.59 16.85
CA VAL A 489 -11.76 -1.49 15.84
C VAL A 489 -11.90 -2.92 16.33
N ASP A 490 -12.80 -3.65 15.67
CA ASP A 490 -13.10 -5.07 15.93
C ASP A 490 -12.37 -6.02 14.97
N GLU A 491 -12.51 -7.32 15.23
CA GLU A 491 -11.92 -8.39 14.42
C GLU A 491 -12.36 -8.32 12.94
N GLU A 492 -13.60 -7.92 12.67
CA GLU A 492 -14.13 -7.80 11.31
C GLU A 492 -13.39 -6.74 10.48
N GLU A 493 -13.00 -5.62 11.09
CA GLU A 493 -12.29 -4.55 10.39
C GLU A 493 -10.87 -4.98 10.01
N VAL A 494 -10.19 -5.69 10.92
CA VAL A 494 -8.87 -6.28 10.66
C VAL A 494 -8.97 -7.33 9.55
N ALA A 495 -10.00 -8.18 9.58
CA ALA A 495 -10.26 -9.16 8.53
C ALA A 495 -10.49 -8.49 7.17
N GLU A 496 -11.25 -7.40 7.10
CA GLU A 496 -11.48 -6.67 5.85
C GLU A 496 -10.19 -6.13 5.23
N ILE A 497 -9.26 -5.66 6.06
CA ILE A 497 -7.96 -5.17 5.60
C ILE A 497 -7.10 -6.32 5.09
N VAL A 498 -7.04 -7.43 5.84
CA VAL A 498 -6.34 -8.64 5.38
C VAL A 498 -6.91 -9.10 4.04
N ALA A 499 -8.24 -9.15 3.89
CA ALA A 499 -8.91 -9.49 2.64
C ALA A 499 -8.50 -8.57 1.49
N LYS A 500 -8.44 -7.26 1.74
CA LYS A 500 -8.06 -6.26 0.73
C LYS A 500 -6.58 -6.38 0.33
N GLN A 501 -5.67 -6.51 1.30
CA GLN A 501 -4.23 -6.65 1.03
C GLN A 501 -3.91 -7.95 0.29
N THR A 502 -4.51 -9.05 0.73
CA THR A 502 -4.25 -10.40 0.18
C THR A 502 -5.10 -10.73 -1.05
N LYS A 503 -6.09 -9.89 -1.38
CA LYS A 503 -7.14 -10.13 -2.39
C LYS A 503 -7.95 -11.41 -2.11
N ILE A 504 -8.02 -11.83 -0.86
CA ILE A 504 -8.79 -12.99 -0.42
C ILE A 504 -10.21 -12.51 -0.05
N PRO A 505 -11.29 -13.19 -0.46
CA PRO A 505 -12.64 -12.74 -0.14
C PRO A 505 -12.91 -12.68 1.38
N LEU A 506 -13.53 -11.61 1.87
CA LEU A 506 -13.85 -11.40 3.30
C LEU A 506 -14.69 -12.54 3.91
N THR A 507 -15.61 -13.12 3.14
CA THR A 507 -16.40 -14.27 3.62
C THR A 507 -15.56 -15.49 3.96
N ARG A 508 -14.27 -15.48 3.62
CA ARG A 508 -13.31 -16.50 4.02
C ARG A 508 -12.73 -16.34 5.41
N LEU A 509 -12.76 -15.13 5.94
CA LEU A 509 -12.19 -14.77 7.23
C LEU A 509 -13.22 -14.87 8.36
N THR A 510 -14.49 -15.12 8.02
CA THR A 510 -15.61 -15.25 8.95
C THR A 510 -16.27 -16.64 8.86
N GLU A 511 -17.08 -17.02 9.86
CA GLU A 511 -17.70 -18.36 9.99
C GLU A 511 -18.59 -18.79 8.80
N GLY A 512 -18.96 -17.85 7.92
CA GLY A 512 -19.81 -18.07 6.74
C GLY A 512 -19.26 -19.07 5.71
N GLU A 513 -17.95 -19.37 5.69
CA GLU A 513 -17.37 -20.37 4.78
C GLU A 513 -17.97 -21.76 4.96
N THR A 514 -18.16 -22.19 6.21
CA THR A 514 -18.58 -23.57 6.52
C THR A 514 -19.91 -23.89 5.84
N THR A 515 -20.87 -22.97 5.94
CA THR A 515 -22.18 -23.08 5.28
C THR A 515 -22.08 -23.06 3.75
N LYS A 516 -21.20 -22.24 3.19
CA LYS A 516 -20.95 -22.20 1.74
C LYS A 516 -20.35 -23.51 1.22
N VAL A 517 -19.37 -24.07 1.92
CA VAL A 517 -18.72 -25.35 1.53
C VAL A 517 -19.71 -26.52 1.62
N LEU A 518 -20.65 -26.49 2.58
CA LEU A 518 -21.74 -27.48 2.65
C LEU A 518 -22.68 -27.39 1.45
N LYS A 519 -23.09 -26.17 1.05
CA LYS A 519 -23.98 -25.93 -0.10
C LYS A 519 -23.28 -25.95 -1.47
N MET A 520 -21.96 -25.98 -1.50
CA MET A 520 -21.15 -25.89 -2.73
C MET A 520 -21.47 -27.00 -3.73
N GLU A 521 -21.79 -28.21 -3.28
CA GLU A 521 -22.16 -29.31 -4.17
C GLU A 521 -23.44 -29.00 -4.96
N GLU A 522 -24.44 -28.41 -4.31
CA GLU A 522 -25.70 -28.01 -4.96
C GLU A 522 -25.47 -26.85 -5.94
N ILE A 523 -24.62 -25.90 -5.58
CA ILE A 523 -24.29 -24.75 -6.44
C ILE A 523 -23.55 -25.22 -7.70
N LEU A 524 -22.56 -26.10 -7.56
CA LEU A 524 -21.78 -26.62 -8.69
C LEU A 524 -22.65 -27.48 -9.62
N LYS A 525 -23.56 -28.30 -9.09
CA LYS A 525 -24.48 -29.12 -9.90
C LYS A 525 -25.45 -28.30 -10.76
N LYS A 526 -25.80 -27.08 -10.35
CA LYS A 526 -26.62 -26.18 -11.19
C LYS A 526 -25.89 -25.70 -12.45
N ASN A 527 -24.57 -25.51 -12.36
CA ASN A 527 -23.76 -24.96 -13.44
C ASN A 527 -23.03 -26.02 -14.26
N ILE A 528 -22.86 -27.24 -13.72
CA ILE A 528 -22.10 -28.32 -14.34
C ILE A 528 -23.04 -29.50 -14.57
N ILE A 529 -23.33 -29.76 -15.84
CA ILE A 529 -24.35 -30.71 -16.25
C ILE A 529 -23.73 -32.07 -16.57
N GLY A 530 -24.35 -33.14 -16.09
CA GLY A 530 -24.00 -34.53 -16.43
C GLY A 530 -22.74 -35.07 -15.76
N GLN A 531 -22.18 -34.36 -14.77
CA GLN A 531 -20.91 -34.70 -14.09
C GLN A 531 -21.03 -34.74 -12.56
N ASP A 532 -22.15 -35.27 -12.04
CA ASP A 532 -22.43 -35.28 -10.59
C ASP A 532 -21.36 -36.01 -9.77
N ASP A 533 -20.86 -37.14 -10.27
CA ASP A 533 -19.82 -37.93 -9.60
C ASP A 533 -18.52 -37.13 -9.45
N ALA A 534 -18.13 -36.39 -10.50
CA ALA A 534 -16.96 -35.52 -10.49
C ALA A 534 -17.10 -34.40 -9.44
N VAL A 535 -18.26 -33.74 -9.41
CA VAL A 535 -18.55 -32.67 -8.45
C VAL A 535 -18.53 -33.20 -7.02
N SER A 536 -19.11 -34.38 -6.77
CA SER A 536 -19.18 -34.96 -5.42
C SER A 536 -17.80 -35.33 -4.87
N ILE A 537 -16.92 -35.92 -5.70
CA ILE A 537 -15.53 -36.27 -5.32
C ILE A 537 -14.75 -35.01 -4.93
N VAL A 538 -14.81 -33.96 -5.77
CA VAL A 538 -14.14 -32.69 -5.49
C VAL A 538 -14.67 -32.05 -4.21
N CYS A 539 -15.99 -31.94 -4.07
CA CYS A 539 -16.61 -31.36 -2.87
C CYS A 539 -16.22 -32.11 -1.59
N ARG A 540 -16.17 -33.44 -1.63
CA ARG A 540 -15.77 -34.26 -0.47
C ARG A 540 -14.31 -34.03 -0.07
N ALA A 541 -13.40 -33.88 -1.04
CA ALA A 541 -12.00 -33.55 -0.76
C ALA A 541 -11.85 -32.14 -0.16
N ILE A 542 -12.55 -31.15 -0.69
CA ILE A 542 -12.54 -29.77 -0.15
C ILE A 542 -13.11 -29.74 1.28
N ARG A 543 -14.22 -30.44 1.56
CA ARG A 543 -14.78 -30.56 2.92
C ARG A 543 -13.77 -31.15 3.91
N ARG A 544 -13.03 -32.19 3.53
CA ARG A 544 -12.00 -32.79 4.40
C ARG A 544 -10.87 -31.81 4.73
N SER A 545 -10.43 -31.03 3.74
CA SER A 545 -9.43 -29.99 3.95
C SER A 545 -9.93 -28.87 4.85
N ARG A 546 -11.21 -28.48 4.73
CA ARG A 546 -11.79 -27.38 5.51
C ARG A 546 -12.21 -27.76 6.93
N ALA A 547 -12.44 -29.04 7.19
CA ALA A 547 -12.64 -29.55 8.54
C ALA A 547 -11.32 -29.79 9.30
N ASP A 548 -10.18 -29.35 8.75
CA ASP A 548 -8.82 -29.58 9.28
C ASP A 548 -8.50 -31.07 9.55
N ILE A 549 -9.18 -31.98 8.83
CA ILE A 549 -8.93 -33.43 8.89
C ILE A 549 -7.76 -33.83 7.99
N LYS A 550 -7.50 -33.03 6.95
CA LYS A 550 -6.42 -33.26 6.00
C LYS A 550 -5.08 -32.78 6.57
N ASP A 551 -3.99 -33.40 6.13
CA ASP A 551 -2.63 -32.94 6.42
C ASP A 551 -2.46 -31.44 6.03
N PRO A 552 -2.11 -30.56 6.98
CA PRO A 552 -1.97 -29.11 6.73
C PRO A 552 -0.80 -28.78 5.81
N ASN A 553 0.12 -29.71 5.57
CA ASN A 553 1.25 -29.50 4.67
C ASN A 553 0.92 -29.79 3.20
N ARG A 554 -0.30 -30.23 2.87
CA ARG A 554 -0.69 -30.53 1.49
C ARG A 554 -1.64 -29.48 0.91
N PRO A 555 -1.71 -29.34 -0.42
CA PRO A 555 -2.72 -28.51 -1.09
C PRO A 555 -4.14 -28.89 -0.66
N ILE A 556 -5.10 -27.96 -0.76
CA ILE A 556 -6.52 -28.18 -0.40
C ILE A 556 -7.09 -29.40 -1.12
N GLY A 557 -6.79 -29.53 -2.40
CA GLY A 557 -7.22 -30.64 -3.24
C GLY A 557 -6.31 -30.83 -4.44
N ALA A 558 -6.00 -32.07 -4.77
CA ALA A 558 -5.23 -32.45 -5.95
C ALA A 558 -5.99 -33.47 -6.78
N PHE A 559 -6.35 -33.11 -8.02
CA PHE A 559 -7.21 -33.93 -8.87
C PHE A 559 -6.63 -34.12 -10.27
N LEU A 560 -6.87 -35.30 -10.85
CA LEU A 560 -6.62 -35.58 -12.26
C LEU A 560 -7.95 -35.79 -12.99
N PHE A 561 -8.27 -34.91 -13.94
CA PHE A 561 -9.49 -34.90 -14.74
C PHE A 561 -9.25 -35.59 -16.09
N LEU A 562 -9.94 -36.71 -16.30
CA LEU A 562 -9.84 -37.56 -17.48
C LEU A 562 -11.13 -37.52 -18.28
N GLY A 563 -11.04 -37.63 -19.61
CA GLY A 563 -12.20 -37.64 -20.49
C GLY A 563 -11.92 -37.01 -21.87
N PRO A 564 -12.89 -36.99 -22.79
CA PRO A 564 -12.72 -36.32 -24.08
C PRO A 564 -12.75 -34.79 -23.93
N THR A 565 -12.38 -34.06 -24.99
CA THR A 565 -12.46 -32.59 -24.99
C THR A 565 -13.91 -32.12 -25.01
N GLY A 566 -14.19 -30.96 -24.40
CA GLY A 566 -15.53 -30.35 -24.47
C GLY A 566 -16.59 -30.89 -23.49
N VAL A 567 -16.23 -31.77 -22.54
CA VAL A 567 -17.15 -32.30 -21.50
C VAL A 567 -17.22 -31.49 -20.21
N GLY A 568 -16.44 -30.41 -20.08
CA GLY A 568 -16.51 -29.49 -18.95
C GLY A 568 -15.39 -29.58 -17.90
N LYS A 569 -14.25 -30.23 -18.19
CA LYS A 569 -13.08 -30.28 -17.27
C LYS A 569 -12.62 -28.89 -16.80
N THR A 570 -12.33 -28.01 -17.76
CA THR A 570 -11.91 -26.62 -17.51
C THR A 570 -13.04 -25.79 -16.89
N LEU A 571 -14.31 -26.10 -17.21
CA LEU A 571 -15.46 -25.40 -16.66
C LEU A 571 -15.61 -25.67 -15.15
N LEU A 572 -15.39 -26.92 -14.70
CA LEU A 572 -15.37 -27.26 -13.28
C LEU A 572 -14.26 -26.48 -12.54
N ALA A 573 -13.06 -26.38 -13.11
CA ALA A 573 -11.97 -25.58 -12.54
C ALA A 573 -12.34 -24.10 -12.39
N LYS A 574 -12.95 -23.50 -13.43
CA LYS A 574 -13.46 -22.12 -13.39
C LYS A 574 -14.53 -21.91 -12.33
N GLN A 575 -15.50 -22.82 -12.25
CA GLN A 575 -16.57 -22.74 -11.25
C GLN A 575 -16.05 -22.94 -9.83
N LEU A 576 -15.01 -23.76 -9.62
CA LEU A 576 -14.33 -23.85 -8.34
C LEU A 576 -13.62 -22.54 -8.00
N ALA A 577 -12.93 -21.90 -8.96
CA ALA A 577 -12.30 -20.61 -8.74
C ALA A 577 -13.31 -19.54 -8.27
N ILE A 578 -14.45 -19.43 -8.96
CA ILE A 578 -15.53 -18.47 -8.62
C ILE A 578 -16.13 -18.78 -7.24
N ASN A 579 -16.58 -20.01 -7.00
CA ASN A 579 -17.34 -20.34 -5.79
C ASN A 579 -16.47 -20.46 -4.54
N MET A 580 -15.22 -20.94 -4.69
CA MET A 580 -14.28 -21.02 -3.58
C MET A 580 -13.61 -19.67 -3.37
N PHE A 581 -12.97 -19.11 -4.40
CA PHE A 581 -12.02 -18.00 -4.30
C PHE A 581 -12.62 -16.64 -4.67
N GLY A 582 -13.90 -16.58 -5.04
CA GLY A 582 -14.65 -15.34 -5.23
C GLY A 582 -14.38 -14.61 -6.56
N GLY A 583 -13.60 -15.19 -7.48
CA GLY A 583 -13.29 -14.58 -8.76
C GLY A 583 -12.72 -15.54 -9.78
N GLU A 584 -12.95 -15.27 -11.08
CA GLU A 584 -12.35 -16.02 -12.18
C GLU A 584 -10.83 -15.84 -12.25
N ASP A 585 -10.33 -14.67 -11.85
CA ASP A 585 -8.90 -14.34 -11.83
C ASP A 585 -8.08 -15.21 -10.86
N ALA A 586 -8.74 -15.96 -9.97
CA ALA A 586 -8.11 -16.93 -9.10
C ALA A 586 -7.78 -18.25 -9.81
N LEU A 587 -8.16 -18.41 -11.09
CA LEU A 587 -7.74 -19.54 -11.92
C LEU A 587 -6.41 -19.22 -12.60
N ILE A 588 -5.36 -19.92 -12.22
CA ILE A 588 -4.08 -19.93 -12.90
C ILE A 588 -4.09 -21.11 -13.89
N GLN A 589 -4.10 -20.82 -15.19
CA GLN A 589 -4.07 -21.85 -16.22
C GLN A 589 -2.66 -21.96 -16.80
N VAL A 590 -2.13 -23.18 -16.83
CA VAL A 590 -0.81 -23.49 -17.39
C VAL A 590 -0.98 -24.61 -18.42
N ASP A 591 -0.66 -24.32 -19.67
CA ASP A 591 -0.68 -25.31 -20.75
C ASP A 591 0.62 -26.13 -20.73
N MET A 592 0.52 -27.43 -20.48
CA MET A 592 1.70 -28.31 -20.40
C MET A 592 2.32 -28.60 -21.77
N SER A 593 1.64 -28.28 -22.88
CA SER A 593 2.22 -28.32 -24.22
C SER A 593 3.38 -27.34 -24.38
N GLU A 594 3.40 -26.23 -23.61
CA GLU A 594 4.51 -25.27 -23.62
C GLU A 594 5.76 -25.78 -22.86
N TYR A 595 5.61 -26.87 -22.09
CA TYR A 595 6.61 -27.43 -21.18
C TYR A 595 7.05 -28.85 -21.58
N MET A 596 6.95 -29.18 -22.86
CA MET A 596 7.44 -30.44 -23.43
C MET A 596 8.97 -30.55 -23.36
N GLU A 597 9.67 -29.42 -23.46
CA GLU A 597 11.13 -29.38 -23.46
C GLU A 597 11.72 -29.11 -22.07
N LYS A 598 12.92 -29.67 -21.83
CA LYS A 598 13.64 -29.51 -20.56
C LYS A 598 13.92 -28.04 -20.20
N PHE A 599 14.27 -27.20 -21.16
CA PHE A 599 14.55 -25.78 -20.92
C PHE A 599 13.29 -24.97 -20.57
N ALA A 600 12.13 -25.40 -21.08
CA ALA A 600 10.87 -24.76 -20.76
C ALA A 600 10.46 -24.99 -19.30
N ALA A 601 10.80 -26.15 -18.72
CA ALA A 601 10.54 -26.44 -17.31
C ALA A 601 11.16 -25.40 -16.37
N SER A 602 12.36 -24.88 -16.71
CA SER A 602 13.00 -23.80 -15.95
C SER A 602 12.21 -22.50 -15.97
N ARG A 603 11.34 -22.24 -16.97
CA ARG A 603 10.49 -21.04 -16.98
C ARG A 603 9.39 -21.07 -15.91
N MET A 604 8.97 -22.27 -15.46
CA MET A 604 7.96 -22.38 -14.39
C MET A 604 8.51 -22.03 -13.01
N ILE A 605 9.75 -22.44 -12.72
CA ILE A 605 10.40 -22.25 -11.42
C ILE A 605 11.27 -21.00 -11.40
N GLY A 606 11.85 -20.61 -12.55
CA GLY A 606 12.84 -19.56 -12.67
C GLY A 606 14.14 -20.10 -13.27
N SER A 607 14.83 -19.28 -14.07
CA SER A 607 16.15 -19.64 -14.60
C SER A 607 17.15 -19.81 -13.45
N PRO A 608 18.07 -20.80 -13.50
CA PRO A 608 19.12 -20.95 -12.49
C PRO A 608 20.14 -19.80 -12.54
N PRO A 609 20.92 -19.59 -11.45
CA PRO A 609 21.95 -18.55 -11.37
C PRO A 609 22.92 -18.56 -12.55
N GLY A 610 23.03 -17.42 -13.25
CA GLY A 610 23.95 -17.23 -14.38
C GLY A 610 23.32 -17.33 -15.78
N TYR A 611 22.01 -17.57 -15.89
CA TYR A 611 21.28 -17.58 -17.17
C TYR A 611 20.43 -16.31 -17.36
N VAL A 612 20.13 -15.95 -18.61
CA VAL A 612 19.26 -14.81 -18.94
C VAL A 612 17.88 -15.03 -18.31
N GLY A 613 17.33 -14.01 -17.64
CA GLY A 613 16.09 -14.11 -16.88
C GLY A 613 16.25 -14.65 -15.46
N HIS A 614 17.48 -14.84 -14.96
CA HIS A 614 17.72 -15.17 -13.54
C HIS A 614 17.27 -14.08 -12.57
N GLU A 615 16.97 -12.85 -13.02
CA GLU A 615 16.44 -11.80 -12.14
C GLU A 615 14.89 -11.80 -12.04
N GLU A 616 14.21 -12.60 -12.87
CA GLU A 616 12.76 -12.77 -12.84
C GLU A 616 12.40 -14.11 -12.18
N GLY A 617 11.46 -14.11 -11.23
CA GLY A 617 10.92 -15.35 -10.66
C GLY A 617 10.21 -16.19 -11.71
N GLY A 618 10.05 -17.50 -11.47
CA GLY A 618 9.33 -18.37 -12.39
C GLY A 618 7.87 -17.95 -12.61
N GLN A 619 7.31 -18.29 -13.78
CA GLN A 619 5.94 -17.87 -14.14
C GLN A 619 4.88 -18.42 -13.17
N LEU A 620 4.98 -19.70 -12.81
CA LEU A 620 4.05 -20.33 -11.88
C LEU A 620 4.33 -19.87 -10.45
N THR A 621 5.61 -19.89 -10.06
CA THR A 621 6.06 -19.52 -8.72
C THR A 621 5.61 -18.12 -8.34
N GLU A 622 5.70 -17.17 -9.26
CA GLU A 622 5.38 -15.78 -8.99
C GLU A 622 3.88 -15.49 -8.98
N GLN A 623 3.11 -16.14 -9.86
CA GLN A 623 1.65 -16.04 -9.84
C GLN A 623 1.06 -16.61 -8.55
N VAL A 624 1.57 -17.76 -8.09
CA VAL A 624 1.13 -18.39 -6.83
C VAL A 624 1.61 -17.58 -5.63
N ARG A 625 2.81 -16.98 -5.67
CA ARG A 625 3.27 -16.08 -4.59
C ARG A 625 2.39 -14.85 -4.46
N GLN A 626 1.99 -14.24 -5.59
CA GLN A 626 1.08 -13.08 -5.58
C GLN A 626 -0.35 -13.46 -5.14
N ARG A 627 -0.79 -14.69 -5.44
CA ARG A 627 -2.10 -15.22 -5.09
C ARG A 627 -1.99 -16.67 -4.57
N PRO A 628 -1.69 -16.84 -3.27
CA PRO A 628 -1.54 -18.18 -2.67
C PRO A 628 -2.83 -19.00 -2.65
N TYR A 629 -3.97 -18.31 -2.79
CA TYR A 629 -5.30 -18.89 -2.79
C TYR A 629 -5.85 -18.89 -4.22
N CYS A 630 -5.54 -19.94 -4.96
CA CYS A 630 -5.92 -20.07 -6.36
C CYS A 630 -6.25 -21.52 -6.72
N VAL A 631 -6.92 -21.68 -7.87
CA VAL A 631 -7.01 -22.95 -8.57
C VAL A 631 -5.90 -22.96 -9.62
N VAL A 632 -4.98 -23.91 -9.53
CA VAL A 632 -3.92 -24.11 -10.52
C VAL A 632 -4.37 -25.24 -11.45
N LEU A 633 -4.62 -24.89 -12.71
CA LEU A 633 -5.04 -25.81 -13.76
C LEU A 633 -3.88 -26.11 -14.70
N PHE A 634 -3.38 -27.34 -14.65
CA PHE A 634 -2.40 -27.89 -15.58
C PHE A 634 -3.14 -28.61 -16.71
N ASP A 635 -3.19 -28.01 -17.89
CA ASP A 635 -3.88 -28.57 -19.05
C ASP A 635 -2.96 -29.55 -19.80
N GLU A 636 -3.48 -30.71 -20.24
CA GLU A 636 -2.77 -31.72 -21.03
C GLU A 636 -1.47 -32.24 -20.39
N VAL A 637 -1.52 -32.61 -19.10
CA VAL A 637 -0.35 -32.99 -18.29
C VAL A 637 0.45 -34.18 -18.83
N GLU A 638 -0.14 -35.02 -19.69
CA GLU A 638 0.56 -36.11 -20.39
C GLU A 638 1.64 -35.64 -21.36
N LYS A 639 1.58 -34.38 -21.83
CA LYS A 639 2.58 -33.81 -22.74
C LYS A 639 3.78 -33.20 -22.01
N ALA A 640 3.68 -32.99 -20.70
CA ALA A 640 4.72 -32.34 -19.91
C ALA A 640 6.03 -33.14 -19.90
N HIS A 641 7.17 -32.44 -19.83
CA HIS A 641 8.46 -33.07 -19.57
C HIS A 641 8.49 -33.77 -18.19
N PRO A 642 9.19 -34.91 -18.01
CA PRO A 642 9.28 -35.60 -16.71
C PRO A 642 9.75 -34.75 -15.53
N ASP A 643 10.63 -33.76 -15.78
CA ASP A 643 11.10 -32.83 -14.73
C ASP A 643 9.97 -31.95 -14.17
N VAL A 644 8.97 -31.61 -14.99
CA VAL A 644 7.76 -30.90 -14.54
C VAL A 644 6.90 -31.80 -13.66
N LEU A 645 6.77 -33.09 -14.01
CA LEU A 645 6.04 -34.05 -13.17
C LEU A 645 6.70 -34.24 -11.79
N ASN A 646 8.03 -34.23 -11.73
CA ASN A 646 8.77 -34.29 -10.46
C ASN A 646 8.55 -33.03 -9.60
N MET A 647 8.50 -31.86 -10.23
CA MET A 647 8.14 -30.62 -9.55
C MET A 647 6.70 -30.67 -9.01
N LEU A 648 5.75 -31.18 -9.79
CA LEU A 648 4.37 -31.38 -9.34
C LEU A 648 4.30 -32.35 -8.16
N LEU A 649 5.08 -33.44 -8.15
CA LEU A 649 5.18 -34.33 -7.00
C LEU A 649 5.58 -33.57 -5.72
N GLN A 650 6.61 -32.71 -5.79
CA GLN A 650 7.02 -31.91 -4.63
C GLN A 650 5.87 -31.04 -4.10
N ILE A 651 5.14 -30.37 -5.01
CA ILE A 651 3.99 -29.54 -4.66
C ILE A 651 2.88 -30.38 -4.01
N LEU A 652 2.60 -31.57 -4.53
CA LEU A 652 1.55 -32.47 -4.01
C LEU A 652 1.91 -33.07 -2.63
N GLU A 653 3.20 -33.26 -2.35
CA GLU A 653 3.70 -33.84 -1.11
C GLU A 653 3.89 -32.83 0.01
N GLU A 654 4.62 -31.75 -0.27
CA GLU A 654 5.07 -30.78 0.73
C GLU A 654 4.24 -29.50 0.72
N GLY A 655 3.33 -29.34 -0.26
CA GLY A 655 2.54 -28.13 -0.43
C GLY A 655 3.41 -26.89 -0.65
N ARG A 656 4.67 -27.08 -1.03
CA ARG A 656 5.67 -26.02 -1.14
C ARG A 656 6.58 -26.28 -2.32
N LEU A 657 7.10 -25.20 -2.87
CA LEU A 657 8.04 -25.22 -3.96
C LEU A 657 9.12 -24.17 -3.73
N THR A 658 10.37 -24.52 -4.01
CA THR A 658 11.48 -23.57 -3.96
C THR A 658 11.78 -23.04 -5.36
N ASP A 659 11.70 -21.72 -5.52
CA ASP A 659 12.13 -21.01 -6.73
C ASP A 659 13.67 -21.09 -6.89
N SER A 660 14.21 -20.76 -8.07
CA SER A 660 15.65 -20.72 -8.35
C SER A 660 16.42 -19.74 -7.45
N PHE A 661 15.74 -18.73 -6.91
CA PHE A 661 16.29 -17.81 -5.88
C PHE A 661 16.35 -18.40 -4.47
N GLY A 662 15.85 -19.62 -4.24
CA GLY A 662 15.74 -20.23 -2.91
C GLY A 662 14.54 -19.73 -2.09
N ARG A 663 13.65 -18.93 -2.69
CA ARG A 663 12.39 -18.51 -2.06
C ARG A 663 11.43 -19.69 -1.96
N ARG A 664 10.85 -19.90 -0.77
CA ARG A 664 9.84 -20.94 -0.55
C ARG A 664 8.45 -20.38 -0.84
N ILE A 665 7.74 -21.00 -1.76
CA ILE A 665 6.40 -20.62 -2.20
C ILE A 665 5.41 -21.65 -1.69
N ASP A 666 4.27 -21.15 -1.23
CA ASP A 666 3.26 -21.92 -0.53
C ASP A 666 2.10 -22.29 -1.46
N PHE A 667 1.89 -23.60 -1.64
CA PHE A 667 0.80 -24.20 -2.39
C PHE A 667 -0.25 -24.86 -1.48
N ARG A 668 -0.08 -24.83 -0.15
CA ARG A 668 -1.02 -25.45 0.81
C ARG A 668 -2.45 -24.92 0.65
N ASN A 669 -2.59 -23.66 0.24
CA ASN A 669 -3.86 -22.97 0.03
C ASN A 669 -4.40 -23.05 -1.41
N THR A 670 -3.81 -23.89 -2.26
CA THR A 670 -4.20 -24.05 -3.66
C THR A 670 -5.03 -25.30 -3.91
N ILE A 671 -5.87 -25.26 -4.96
CA ILE A 671 -6.48 -26.46 -5.54
C ILE A 671 -5.76 -26.76 -6.84
N ILE A 672 -5.15 -27.94 -6.93
CA ILE A 672 -4.40 -28.39 -8.09
C ILE A 672 -5.29 -29.29 -8.92
N ILE A 673 -5.50 -28.90 -10.16
CA ILE A 673 -6.29 -29.64 -11.14
C ILE A 673 -5.38 -29.91 -12.33
N MET A 674 -5.28 -31.17 -12.71
CA MET A 674 -4.58 -31.59 -13.92
C MET A 674 -5.61 -32.16 -14.87
N THR A 675 -5.60 -31.75 -16.13
CA THR A 675 -6.42 -32.39 -17.16
C THR A 675 -5.55 -33.33 -17.99
N SER A 676 -6.14 -34.41 -18.46
CA SER A 676 -5.49 -35.27 -19.45
C SER A 676 -6.52 -35.86 -20.40
N ASN A 677 -6.15 -35.97 -21.68
CA ASN A 677 -6.98 -36.58 -22.71
C ASN A 677 -6.66 -38.08 -22.88
N LEU A 678 -5.83 -38.66 -22.01
CA LEU A 678 -5.51 -40.08 -22.00
C LEU A 678 -6.77 -40.94 -21.89
N GLY A 679 -6.90 -41.89 -22.82
CA GLY A 679 -8.03 -42.81 -22.90
C GLY A 679 -9.22 -42.31 -23.74
N ALA A 680 -9.23 -41.06 -24.21
CA ALA A 680 -10.32 -40.52 -25.04
C ALA A 680 -10.46 -41.26 -26.39
N ASP A 681 -9.35 -41.64 -27.03
CA ASP A 681 -9.36 -42.39 -28.30
C ASP A 681 -9.95 -43.80 -28.17
N LEU A 682 -9.78 -44.43 -27.00
CA LEU A 682 -10.33 -45.76 -26.74
C LEU A 682 -11.85 -45.70 -26.58
N ILE A 683 -12.37 -44.64 -25.93
CA ILE A 683 -13.81 -44.36 -25.81
C ILE A 683 -14.40 -44.15 -27.21
N ARG A 684 -13.74 -43.38 -28.07
CA ARG A 684 -14.18 -43.12 -29.45
C ARG A 684 -14.25 -44.38 -30.30
N ARG A 685 -13.23 -45.25 -30.23
CA ARG A 685 -13.22 -46.51 -30.99
C ARG A 685 -14.27 -47.51 -30.51
N SER A 686 -14.57 -47.54 -29.21
CA SER A 686 -15.65 -48.40 -28.68
C SER A 686 -17.04 -47.98 -29.14
N SER A 687 -17.25 -46.71 -29.50
CA SER A 687 -18.50 -46.24 -30.10
C SER A 687 -18.60 -46.48 -31.63
N GLU A 688 -17.49 -46.69 -32.34
CA GLU A 688 -17.45 -46.79 -33.82
C GLU A 688 -17.46 -48.24 -34.37
N VAL A 689 -17.21 -49.28 -33.57
CA VAL A 689 -17.05 -50.67 -34.06
C VAL A 689 -18.22 -51.60 -33.70
N GLY A 690 -19.15 -51.76 -34.65
CA GLY A 690 -19.72 -53.05 -35.11
C GLY A 690 -20.66 -53.90 -34.24
N PHE A 691 -21.90 -54.10 -34.74
CA PHE A 691 -22.77 -55.30 -34.65
C PHE A 691 -23.55 -55.64 -33.36
N ALA A 692 -23.62 -54.75 -32.38
CA ALA A 692 -24.63 -54.84 -31.31
C ALA A 692 -25.18 -53.46 -30.95
N ALA A 693 -25.83 -52.80 -31.90
CA ALA A 693 -26.68 -51.65 -31.62
C ALA A 693 -28.00 -52.13 -30.98
N GLY A 694 -27.91 -52.74 -29.80
CA GLY A 694 -29.01 -52.74 -28.85
C GLY A 694 -28.91 -51.46 -28.05
N GLU A 695 -30.02 -50.73 -27.94
CA GLU A 695 -30.16 -49.55 -27.07
C GLU A 695 -29.73 -49.91 -25.64
N GLY A 696 -28.49 -49.60 -25.28
CA GLY A 696 -27.91 -49.93 -23.99
C GLY A 696 -26.69 -49.06 -23.76
N THR A 697 -26.73 -48.27 -22.70
CA THR A 697 -25.63 -47.43 -22.21
C THR A 697 -24.29 -48.17 -22.28
N PRO A 698 -23.22 -47.56 -22.82
CA PRO A 698 -21.88 -48.15 -22.74
C PRO A 698 -21.56 -48.49 -21.29
N ASP A 699 -21.07 -49.71 -21.05
CA ASP A 699 -20.90 -50.25 -19.71
C ASP A 699 -19.82 -49.44 -18.96
N TYR A 700 -20.25 -48.45 -18.17
CA TYR A 700 -19.39 -47.41 -17.55
C TYR A 700 -18.21 -48.01 -16.78
N LYS A 701 -18.43 -49.18 -16.16
CA LYS A 701 -17.39 -49.93 -15.44
C LYS A 701 -16.26 -50.41 -16.36
N SER A 702 -16.58 -50.89 -17.56
CA SER A 702 -15.59 -51.34 -18.54
C SER A 702 -14.75 -50.18 -19.08
N MET A 703 -15.38 -49.02 -19.28
CA MET A 703 -14.73 -47.79 -19.70
C MET A 703 -13.81 -47.27 -18.59
N GLU A 704 -14.28 -47.23 -17.36
CA GLU A 704 -13.49 -46.82 -16.19
C GLU A 704 -12.23 -47.69 -16.01
N GLU A 705 -12.35 -49.02 -16.12
CA GLU A 705 -11.19 -49.91 -16.05
C GLU A 705 -10.17 -49.63 -17.16
N THR A 706 -10.65 -49.39 -18.38
CA THR A 706 -9.80 -49.12 -19.55
C THR A 706 -9.03 -47.81 -19.38
N ILE A 707 -9.71 -46.77 -18.88
CA ILE A 707 -9.09 -45.49 -18.55
C ILE A 707 -8.07 -45.65 -17.42
N ARG A 708 -8.41 -46.37 -16.33
CA ARG A 708 -7.49 -46.64 -15.22
C ARG A 708 -6.21 -47.36 -15.67
N ARG A 709 -6.32 -48.35 -16.58
CA ARG A 709 -5.14 -49.01 -17.17
C ARG A 709 -4.30 -48.06 -18.02
N SER A 710 -4.94 -47.12 -18.72
CA SER A 710 -4.26 -46.13 -19.55
C SER A 710 -3.50 -45.11 -18.69
N VAL A 711 -4.11 -44.66 -17.58
CA VAL A 711 -3.48 -43.78 -16.58
C VAL A 711 -2.29 -44.46 -15.93
N ALA A 712 -2.42 -45.73 -15.53
CA ALA A 712 -1.33 -46.50 -14.92
C ALA A 712 -0.14 -46.73 -15.87
N LYS A 713 -0.36 -46.67 -17.20
CA LYS A 713 0.71 -46.70 -18.20
C LYS A 713 1.33 -45.32 -18.45
N GLY A 714 0.52 -44.26 -18.44
CA GLY A 714 0.95 -42.90 -18.73
C GLY A 714 1.65 -42.19 -17.58
N PHE A 715 1.27 -42.49 -16.33
CA PHE A 715 1.85 -41.88 -15.13
C PHE A 715 2.44 -42.92 -14.19
N LYS A 716 3.50 -42.52 -13.48
CA LYS A 716 4.11 -43.35 -12.44
C LYS A 716 3.14 -43.56 -11.27
N PRO A 717 3.15 -44.72 -10.60
CA PRO A 717 2.29 -44.99 -9.44
C PRO A 717 2.46 -43.97 -8.30
N GLU A 718 3.69 -43.48 -8.10
CA GLU A 718 4.01 -42.44 -7.12
C GLU A 718 3.14 -41.19 -7.31
N PHE A 719 2.94 -40.76 -8.55
CA PHE A 719 2.13 -39.59 -8.89
C PHE A 719 0.65 -39.82 -8.57
N ILE A 720 0.11 -40.96 -8.97
CA ILE A 720 -1.31 -41.29 -8.77
C ILE A 720 -1.65 -41.36 -7.27
N ASN A 721 -0.75 -41.92 -6.46
CA ASN A 721 -0.95 -42.08 -5.02
C ASN A 721 -0.91 -40.76 -4.23
N ARG A 722 -0.40 -39.67 -4.83
CA ARG A 722 -0.40 -38.33 -4.22
C ARG A 722 -1.65 -37.51 -4.54
N LEU A 723 -2.48 -37.97 -5.47
CA LEU A 723 -3.74 -37.32 -5.81
C LEU A 723 -4.83 -37.63 -4.77
N ASP A 724 -5.70 -36.67 -4.48
CA ASP A 724 -6.89 -36.89 -3.66
C ASP A 724 -7.99 -37.65 -4.41
N GLY A 725 -7.97 -37.58 -5.75
CA GLY A 725 -8.90 -38.31 -6.60
C GLY A 725 -8.55 -38.23 -8.09
N VAL A 726 -8.75 -39.35 -8.78
CA VAL A 726 -8.76 -39.43 -10.24
C VAL A 726 -10.22 -39.39 -10.69
N ILE A 727 -10.58 -38.38 -11.48
CA ILE A 727 -11.95 -38.07 -11.85
C ILE A 727 -12.16 -38.32 -13.33
N ILE A 728 -13.14 -39.15 -13.66
CA ILE A 728 -13.47 -39.53 -15.03
C ILE A 728 -14.75 -38.81 -15.43
N PHE A 729 -14.65 -37.94 -16.43
CA PHE A 729 -15.78 -37.22 -17.00
C PHE A 729 -16.51 -38.10 -18.02
N LYS A 730 -17.84 -38.14 -17.91
CA LYS A 730 -18.71 -38.88 -18.81
C LYS A 730 -18.90 -38.11 -20.13
N PRO A 731 -19.07 -38.77 -21.28
CA PRO A 731 -19.56 -38.12 -22.48
C PRO A 731 -20.94 -37.49 -22.24
N LEU A 732 -21.24 -36.42 -22.97
CA LEU A 732 -22.50 -35.68 -22.80
C LEU A 732 -23.60 -36.27 -23.69
N ASP A 733 -24.69 -36.72 -23.07
CA ASP A 733 -25.92 -37.11 -23.77
C ASP A 733 -26.68 -35.91 -24.35
N ARG A 734 -27.61 -36.18 -25.28
CA ARG A 734 -28.47 -35.14 -25.87
C ARG A 734 -29.22 -34.33 -24.82
N ALA A 735 -29.75 -34.98 -23.78
CA ALA A 735 -30.43 -34.31 -22.67
C ALA A 735 -29.52 -33.35 -21.90
N HIS A 736 -28.22 -33.69 -21.75
CA HIS A 736 -27.26 -32.79 -21.13
C HIS A 736 -26.98 -31.56 -22.01
N LEU A 737 -26.89 -31.75 -23.33
CA LEU A 737 -26.64 -30.65 -24.27
C LEU A 737 -27.78 -29.63 -24.32
N PHE A 738 -29.04 -30.07 -24.17
CA PHE A 738 -30.18 -29.17 -24.00
C PHE A 738 -29.98 -28.18 -22.85
N ASN A 739 -29.61 -28.70 -21.68
CA ASN A 739 -29.37 -27.87 -20.50
C ASN A 739 -28.16 -26.95 -20.69
N VAL A 740 -27.12 -27.41 -21.41
CA VAL A 740 -25.94 -26.59 -21.72
C VAL A 740 -26.30 -25.41 -22.61
N ILE A 741 -27.15 -25.62 -23.62
CA ILE A 741 -27.64 -24.54 -24.50
C ILE A 741 -28.42 -23.51 -23.68
N GLU A 742 -29.26 -23.96 -22.74
CA GLU A 742 -30.01 -23.04 -21.88
C GLU A 742 -29.10 -22.16 -21.03
N LEU A 743 -28.01 -22.72 -20.48
CA LEU A 743 -27.00 -21.95 -19.76
C LEU A 743 -26.27 -20.95 -20.66
N GLU A 744 -25.87 -21.33 -21.87
CA GLU A 744 -25.20 -20.42 -22.81
C GLU A 744 -26.13 -19.31 -23.29
N VAL A 745 -27.39 -19.63 -23.62
CA VAL A 745 -28.43 -18.65 -23.97
C VAL A 745 -28.66 -17.65 -22.83
N LYS A 746 -28.69 -18.12 -21.57
CA LYS A 746 -28.84 -17.23 -20.42
C LYS A 746 -27.71 -16.18 -20.34
N LYS A 747 -26.48 -16.54 -20.69
CA LYS A 747 -25.36 -15.58 -20.78
C LYS A 747 -25.55 -14.55 -21.90
N VAL A 748 -26.16 -14.95 -23.02
CA VAL A 748 -26.53 -14.00 -24.09
C VAL A 748 -27.61 -13.04 -23.58
N LEU A 749 -28.64 -13.56 -22.90
CA LEU A 749 -29.71 -12.75 -22.31
C LEU A 749 -29.19 -11.76 -21.28
N GLU A 750 -28.27 -12.15 -20.40
CA GLU A 750 -27.64 -11.24 -19.43
C GLU A 750 -26.89 -10.10 -20.13
N ARG A 751 -26.16 -10.37 -21.22
CA ARG A 751 -25.49 -9.34 -22.02
C ARG A 751 -26.48 -8.38 -22.69
N LEU A 752 -27.59 -8.91 -23.23
CA LEU A 752 -28.62 -8.14 -23.93
C LEU A 752 -29.56 -7.38 -22.99
N SER A 753 -29.71 -7.83 -21.73
CA SER A 753 -30.55 -7.16 -20.72
C SER A 753 -30.12 -5.71 -20.47
N ARG A 754 -28.81 -5.42 -20.55
CA ARG A 754 -28.26 -4.05 -20.45
C ARG A 754 -28.75 -3.13 -21.56
N LYS A 755 -29.20 -3.69 -22.68
CA LYS A 755 -29.77 -2.99 -23.83
C LYS A 755 -31.31 -3.11 -23.88
N GLN A 756 -31.95 -3.57 -22.81
CA GLN A 756 -33.40 -3.81 -22.72
C GLN A 756 -33.95 -4.76 -23.81
N ILE A 757 -33.11 -5.72 -24.24
CA ILE A 757 -33.50 -6.75 -25.20
C ILE A 757 -33.62 -8.06 -24.45
N SER A 758 -34.69 -8.80 -24.71
CA SER A 758 -34.85 -10.16 -24.19
C SER A 758 -35.53 -11.04 -25.22
N PHE A 759 -35.33 -12.34 -25.11
CA PHE A 759 -35.90 -13.29 -26.04
C PHE A 759 -36.21 -14.63 -25.37
N ILE A 760 -37.16 -15.37 -25.94
CA ILE A 760 -37.56 -16.70 -25.48
C ILE A 760 -37.26 -17.68 -26.63
N LEU A 761 -36.55 -18.77 -26.32
CA LEU A 761 -36.37 -19.90 -27.25
C LEU A 761 -37.45 -20.94 -27.05
N ASP A 762 -38.13 -21.30 -28.14
CA ASP A 762 -39.02 -22.45 -28.19
C ASP A 762 -38.24 -23.77 -28.13
N GLU A 763 -38.89 -24.86 -27.71
CA GLU A 763 -38.30 -26.19 -27.67
C GLU A 763 -37.79 -26.65 -29.04
N LYS A 764 -38.50 -26.33 -30.12
CA LYS A 764 -38.07 -26.63 -31.50
C LYS A 764 -36.76 -25.92 -31.87
N ALA A 765 -36.56 -24.68 -31.40
CA ALA A 765 -35.32 -23.94 -31.61
C ALA A 765 -34.16 -24.56 -30.81
N LYS A 766 -34.42 -25.02 -29.59
CA LYS A 766 -33.44 -25.77 -28.80
C LYS A 766 -33.05 -27.09 -29.48
N ASP A 767 -34.02 -27.86 -29.97
CA ASP A 767 -33.80 -29.11 -30.72
C ASP A 767 -32.94 -28.88 -31.97
N PHE A 768 -33.22 -27.82 -32.73
CA PHE A 768 -32.45 -27.45 -33.91
C PHE A 768 -30.98 -27.17 -33.56
N LEU A 769 -30.73 -26.40 -32.49
CA LEU A 769 -29.38 -26.09 -32.02
C LEU A 769 -28.64 -27.34 -31.51
N VAL A 770 -29.33 -28.25 -30.80
CA VAL A 770 -28.75 -29.53 -30.36
C VAL A 770 -28.38 -30.38 -31.58
N ASN A 771 -29.27 -30.53 -32.56
CA ASN A 771 -29.03 -31.39 -33.72
C ASN A 771 -27.85 -30.91 -34.58
N LYS A 772 -27.70 -29.59 -34.78
CA LYS A 772 -26.55 -29.02 -35.50
C LYS A 772 -25.26 -29.07 -34.68
N GLY A 773 -25.35 -29.10 -33.34
CA GLY A 773 -24.20 -29.03 -32.44
C GLY A 773 -23.78 -30.32 -31.74
N PHE A 774 -24.50 -31.42 -31.99
CA PHE A 774 -24.17 -32.73 -31.44
C PHE A 774 -22.98 -33.33 -32.18
N ASP A 775 -21.79 -33.23 -31.58
CA ASP A 775 -20.61 -33.98 -32.01
C ASP A 775 -20.05 -34.79 -30.83
N PRO A 776 -20.16 -36.14 -30.83
CA PRO A 776 -19.60 -37.00 -29.79
C PRO A 776 -18.10 -36.83 -29.57
N ALA A 777 -17.32 -36.43 -30.58
CA ALA A 777 -15.87 -36.29 -30.49
C ALA A 777 -15.45 -34.94 -29.87
N MET A 778 -16.23 -33.89 -30.11
CA MET A 778 -15.92 -32.51 -29.67
C MET A 778 -16.75 -32.04 -28.47
N GLY A 779 -17.71 -32.86 -28.02
CA GLY A 779 -18.58 -32.56 -26.88
C GLY A 779 -19.39 -31.28 -27.11
N ALA A 780 -19.53 -30.47 -26.06
CA ALA A 780 -20.28 -29.20 -26.13
C ALA A 780 -19.50 -28.05 -26.79
N ARG A 781 -18.25 -28.25 -27.23
CA ARG A 781 -17.37 -27.17 -27.73
C ARG A 781 -17.91 -26.44 -28.97
N PRO A 782 -18.55 -27.12 -29.96
CA PRO A 782 -19.14 -26.46 -31.13
C PRO A 782 -20.37 -25.60 -30.81
N LEU A 783 -21.08 -25.87 -29.70
CA LEU A 783 -22.36 -25.24 -29.40
C LEU A 783 -22.28 -23.72 -29.33
N ARG A 784 -21.22 -23.18 -28.73
CA ARG A 784 -21.04 -21.72 -28.64
C ARG A 784 -20.96 -21.08 -30.03
N ARG A 785 -20.19 -21.68 -30.95
CA ARG A 785 -20.06 -21.19 -32.32
C ARG A 785 -21.38 -21.30 -33.09
N ILE A 786 -22.18 -22.32 -32.81
CA ILE A 786 -23.49 -22.52 -33.42
C ILE A 786 -24.49 -21.49 -32.89
N ILE A 787 -24.46 -21.19 -31.59
CA ILE A 787 -25.26 -20.10 -31.00
C ILE A 787 -24.83 -18.76 -31.61
N GLU A 788 -23.53 -18.49 -31.72
CA GLU A 788 -23.02 -17.27 -32.38
C GLU A 788 -23.55 -17.18 -33.82
N GLN A 789 -23.38 -18.23 -34.64
CA GLN A 789 -23.75 -18.24 -36.05
C GLN A 789 -25.26 -18.22 -36.33
N TYR A 790 -26.05 -18.97 -35.57
CA TYR A 790 -27.49 -19.15 -35.84
C TYR A 790 -28.40 -18.28 -34.97
N LEU A 791 -27.90 -17.76 -33.84
CA LEU A 791 -28.67 -16.94 -32.91
C LEU A 791 -28.12 -15.51 -32.81
N GLU A 792 -26.85 -15.32 -32.47
CA GLU A 792 -26.29 -13.98 -32.25
C GLU A 792 -26.14 -13.18 -33.55
N ASP A 793 -25.62 -13.78 -34.62
CA ASP A 793 -25.41 -13.10 -35.91
C ASP A 793 -26.73 -12.59 -36.51
N PRO A 794 -27.80 -13.42 -36.63
CA PRO A 794 -29.08 -12.94 -37.17
C PRO A 794 -29.75 -11.91 -36.26
N LEU A 795 -29.60 -12.05 -34.93
CA LEU A 795 -30.15 -11.09 -33.97
C LEU A 795 -29.41 -9.74 -34.05
N ALA A 796 -28.09 -9.76 -34.26
CA ALA A 796 -27.30 -8.55 -34.49
C ALA A 796 -27.69 -7.84 -35.79
N GLU A 797 -27.88 -8.58 -36.89
CA GLU A 797 -28.36 -8.02 -38.16
C GLU A 797 -29.73 -7.34 -38.00
N GLN A 798 -30.68 -7.99 -37.32
CA GLN A 798 -32.02 -7.45 -37.08
C GLN A 798 -32.01 -6.18 -36.22
N LEU A 799 -31.13 -6.12 -35.21
CA LEU A 799 -30.97 -4.94 -34.36
C LEU A 799 -30.29 -3.77 -35.10
N LEU A 800 -29.35 -4.05 -36.02
CA LEU A 800 -28.71 -3.04 -36.85
C LEU A 800 -29.65 -2.47 -37.93
N LEU A 801 -30.52 -3.32 -38.48
CA LEU A 801 -31.56 -2.90 -39.43
C LEU A 801 -32.65 -2.04 -38.77
N ASN A 802 -32.91 -2.23 -37.46
CA ASN A 802 -33.92 -1.51 -36.69
C ASN A 802 -33.32 -0.83 -35.44
N PRO A 803 -32.49 0.22 -35.59
CA PRO A 803 -31.87 0.90 -34.47
C PRO A 803 -32.93 1.60 -33.61
N GLY A 804 -33.09 1.15 -32.36
CA GLY A 804 -33.94 1.80 -31.35
C GLY A 804 -35.13 0.99 -30.84
N LYS A 805 -35.43 -0.20 -31.39
CA LYS A 805 -36.43 -1.11 -30.81
C LYS A 805 -35.77 -2.03 -29.77
N GLY A 806 -35.77 -1.62 -28.50
CA GLY A 806 -35.74 -2.58 -27.40
C GLY A 806 -37.05 -3.37 -27.44
N GLY A 807 -36.97 -4.70 -27.39
CA GLY A 807 -38.15 -5.55 -27.61
C GLY A 807 -37.95 -6.98 -27.15
N HIS A 808 -39.07 -7.65 -26.91
CA HIS A 808 -39.14 -9.08 -26.65
C HIS A 808 -39.19 -9.83 -27.98
N TRP A 809 -38.30 -10.81 -28.18
CA TRP A 809 -38.26 -11.63 -29.38
C TRP A 809 -38.63 -13.08 -29.05
N SER A 810 -39.51 -13.70 -29.83
CA SER A 810 -39.69 -15.16 -29.80
C SER A 810 -38.87 -15.79 -30.91
N ILE A 811 -38.12 -16.84 -30.57
CA ILE A 811 -37.20 -17.52 -31.48
C ILE A 811 -37.68 -18.95 -31.67
N SER A 812 -38.12 -19.26 -32.89
CA SER A 812 -38.58 -20.58 -33.31
C SER A 812 -37.67 -21.14 -34.42
N ALA A 813 -37.77 -22.43 -34.72
CA ALA A 813 -37.02 -23.05 -35.82
C ALA A 813 -37.96 -23.43 -36.97
N ASP A 814 -37.50 -23.17 -38.20
CA ASP A 814 -38.09 -23.67 -39.45
C ASP A 814 -36.98 -24.29 -40.30
N GLU A 815 -37.21 -25.50 -40.80
CA GLU A 815 -36.31 -26.54 -41.40
C GLU A 815 -34.77 -26.29 -41.44
N ASP A 816 -34.28 -25.12 -41.88
CA ASP A 816 -32.84 -24.78 -41.95
C ASP A 816 -32.41 -23.45 -41.27
N LYS A 817 -33.32 -22.67 -40.67
CA LYS A 817 -33.01 -21.37 -40.02
C LYS A 817 -33.84 -21.10 -38.75
N LEU A 818 -33.28 -20.30 -37.84
CA LEU A 818 -34.04 -19.75 -36.72
C LEU A 818 -34.85 -18.53 -37.20
N LEU A 819 -36.14 -18.53 -36.91
CA LEU A 819 -37.07 -17.43 -37.18
C LEU A 819 -37.16 -16.55 -35.93
N LEU A 820 -36.78 -15.28 -36.08
CA LEU A 820 -36.88 -14.24 -35.07
C LEU A 820 -38.16 -13.43 -35.30
N THR A 821 -39.15 -13.59 -34.42
CA THR A 821 -40.38 -12.79 -34.47
C THR A 821 -40.40 -11.76 -33.34
N PRO A 822 -40.51 -10.45 -33.64
CA PRO A 822 -40.69 -9.44 -32.61
C PRO A 822 -42.10 -9.60 -32.02
N GLN A 823 -42.21 -9.75 -30.69
CA GLN A 823 -43.50 -9.64 -30.01
C GLN A 823 -43.83 -8.16 -29.83
N GLU A 824 -44.86 -7.67 -30.53
CA GLU A 824 -45.50 -6.40 -30.19
C GLU A 824 -46.37 -6.63 -28.93
N GLU A 825 -45.97 -5.98 -27.82
CA GLU A 825 -46.68 -5.80 -26.55
C GLU A 825 -47.39 -7.00 -25.88
N CYS A 826 -46.84 -7.44 -24.75
CA CYS A 826 -47.62 -7.84 -23.57
C CYS A 826 -47.03 -7.20 -22.31
N LEU A 827 -47.01 -5.86 -22.28
CA LEU A 827 -46.97 -5.10 -21.03
C LEU A 827 -48.41 -4.96 -20.53
N THR A 828 -48.89 -5.97 -19.82
CA THR A 828 -49.90 -5.87 -18.74
C THR A 828 -50.14 -7.27 -18.21
N ILE A 829 -49.59 -7.56 -17.02
CA ILE A 829 -50.04 -8.48 -15.95
C ILE A 829 -48.78 -8.81 -15.13
N ALA A 830 -48.35 -7.87 -14.28
CA ALA A 830 -47.50 -8.15 -13.12
C ALA A 830 -47.57 -7.08 -12.01
N ASP A 831 -48.55 -6.15 -12.06
CA ASP A 831 -48.74 -5.10 -11.04
C ASP A 831 -50.05 -5.23 -10.24
N LYS A 832 -50.68 -6.40 -10.24
CA LYS A 832 -51.81 -6.69 -9.35
C LYS A 832 -51.66 -8.04 -8.67
N GLN A 833 -50.75 -8.09 -7.70
CA GLN A 833 -50.85 -8.96 -6.52
C GLN A 833 -49.90 -8.44 -5.42
N ALA A 834 -50.15 -7.21 -4.97
CA ALA A 834 -49.82 -6.84 -3.59
C ALA A 834 -51.01 -7.29 -2.72
N PRO A 835 -50.80 -8.07 -1.64
CA PRO A 835 -51.85 -8.30 -0.68
C PRO A 835 -52.16 -6.98 0.03
N ALA A 836 -53.43 -6.60 0.01
CA ALA A 836 -53.95 -5.51 0.81
C ALA A 836 -53.81 -5.87 2.29
N GLU A 837 -53.02 -5.09 3.01
CA GLU A 837 -53.18 -4.93 4.46
C GLU A 837 -54.58 -4.37 4.74
N GLY A 838 -55.29 -5.02 5.66
CA GLY A 838 -56.53 -4.51 6.22
C GLY A 838 -56.86 -5.31 7.49
N GLY A 839 -56.73 -4.64 8.65
CA GLY A 839 -57.19 -5.14 9.95
C GLY A 839 -56.09 -5.27 10.98
#